data_AF-A0AAW0UUA7-F1
#
_entry.id   AF-A0AAW0UUA7-F1
#
_cell.length_a   1.000
_cell.length_b   1.000
_cell.length_c   1.000
_cell.angle_alpha   90.00
_cell.angle_beta   90.00
_cell.angle_gamma   90.00
#
_symmetry.space_group_name_H-M   'P 1'
#
loop_
_entity.id
_entity.type
_entity.pdbx_description
1 polymer ?
#
loop_
_entity_poly.entity_id
_entity_poly.type
_entity_poly.pdbx_seq_one_letter_code
_entity_poly.pdbx_strand_id
1 'polypeptide(L)'
;MTVRTSRSVWEQHTIISSWNENIKDKLTGTTKLYVFSDSVTFLRSETHLSPSDSIRGGTNVTEALKRVRTEIEQCSETFVQVFIITDGGHGAGVPLPETEIVKMRAPPEKTVNVFLLGISNYFPVNYSIDIRSHLHNGSANIPSLYWAKEDHEIGLQMETIGNDLIMCRLKMTLNHDGYILPGLDSTSTIHPGEWMYYPEPPEDIADLKVIIDSEEKKIPHDVKEANVTILLEDVYPQWNSVFIQRHRKKLSVPKETFDLMDSLFKVNMKQMMSCSFGSAVGVKDRLIKKEYKNLELKYATLMNMSRTVIEVEGRYENEIELANNILKSTVSGRKYDSKNLRLRGHGTDEYQSDIAEFCKIYNESQAVIKALPPPHPDECCRITMTSTLSDLQDDEFLLMMKESKYELLRNFTMTGIPAFAPVRDASQINVWTLTISHMLVTPYTILSQRAIEEKASIEGSDGVLGFINKDILMKEDDEKSRFNIIIPIVPAAASTALKRVVQSRLYAMMATFCILKNPHIIDYSAHLAALACAWVRSVSDHPLSNRPGYVADRLGNIVATAELYMERKTVKTYINAILTEPQQALMTESINQFDEQTIKCESLVKPLFFLAMRRDKVTASQLQNLLFLLLAEYIGRCLSNYKITEKDATPFTDFFAPELNDAVKKDEWLVNTSQDSVNEFMESNKNLLASFYAPENVEKAIKEFIATKKENLEDHILDSASVEVNMDKIKRLRNVSSCGDIRFYSFRAWAEEMGIPQEKINAAYEPSQVLVYVCEALKNRNSKDRMSKQPDSHGDCLKEIKKQVKKESGKTLLEDLKNKITDLIMSQWRKEYFSAHEHVAKPLSPEEIVVEAQAQGVDVTEDTFQQKYRYDAKCKLLRNACQIPACPFYLFPTRRFNQHLAVERVSGEFPHSLHVVSKEMCDENVDHVMQEIITGSHSGRKGRKKCPIVEPEPIQKLIPEIQELLQIYKLSLAASKANTCCLTTNTSTTCTHDELQDEMHHLPPSQFKNAAVTSTSPAQHLHLLH
;
A
#
# COMPACT_ATOMS: atom_id res chain seq x y z
N MET A 1 -20.16 13.52 -16.88
CA MET A 1 -20.10 12.12 -17.39
C MET A 1 -21.44 11.81 -18.03
N THR A 2 -21.47 11.37 -19.29
CA THR A 2 -22.69 10.84 -19.91
C THR A 2 -22.93 9.44 -19.39
N VAL A 3 -24.05 9.21 -18.71
CA VAL A 3 -24.48 7.85 -18.36
C VAL A 3 -24.80 7.14 -19.68
N ARG A 4 -24.02 6.12 -20.03
CA ARG A 4 -24.44 5.15 -21.04
C ARG A 4 -25.57 4.33 -20.43
N THR A 5 -26.81 4.72 -20.73
CA THR A 5 -27.95 3.81 -20.59
C THR A 5 -27.63 2.56 -21.40
N SER A 6 -27.63 1.39 -20.76
CA SER A 6 -27.70 0.12 -21.47
C SER A 6 -28.98 0.12 -22.31
N ARG A 7 -28.86 -0.10 -23.62
CA ARG A 7 -30.01 -0.56 -24.41
C ARG A 7 -30.46 -1.87 -23.77
N SER A 8 -31.77 -2.06 -23.60
CA SER A 8 -32.26 -3.26 -22.91
C SER A 8 -31.86 -4.52 -23.67
N VAL A 9 -31.79 -5.66 -22.99
CA VAL A 9 -31.44 -6.94 -23.66
C VAL A 9 -32.49 -7.31 -24.72
N TRP A 10 -33.72 -6.84 -24.53
CA TRP A 10 -34.80 -6.85 -25.52
C TRP A 10 -34.51 -5.97 -26.76
N GLU A 11 -33.99 -4.74 -26.58
CA GLU A 11 -33.55 -3.85 -27.67
C GLU A 11 -32.30 -4.34 -28.41
N GLN A 12 -31.54 -5.28 -27.83
CA GLN A 12 -30.41 -5.95 -28.48
C GLN A 12 -30.83 -7.23 -29.25
N HIS A 13 -32.13 -7.52 -29.34
CA HIS A 13 -32.75 -8.68 -29.99
C HIS A 13 -32.43 -10.07 -29.41
N THR A 14 -31.43 -10.24 -28.55
CA THR A 14 -30.92 -11.56 -28.10
C THR A 14 -32.00 -12.52 -27.59
N ILE A 15 -32.91 -12.04 -26.73
CA ILE A 15 -34.01 -12.86 -26.18
C ILE A 15 -34.97 -13.30 -27.30
N ILE A 16 -35.25 -12.39 -28.25
CA ILE A 16 -36.18 -12.59 -29.36
C ILE A 16 -35.58 -13.57 -30.38
N SER A 17 -34.29 -13.46 -30.70
CA SER A 17 -33.61 -14.45 -31.56
C SER A 17 -33.59 -15.82 -30.91
N SER A 18 -33.12 -15.93 -29.66
CA SER A 18 -32.98 -17.23 -29.00
C SER A 18 -34.31 -17.93 -28.73
N TRP A 19 -35.40 -17.18 -28.45
CA TRP A 19 -36.75 -17.74 -28.40
C TRP A 19 -37.22 -18.25 -29.77
N ASN A 20 -37.04 -17.45 -30.83
CA ASN A 20 -37.49 -17.81 -32.17
C ASN A 20 -36.73 -18.99 -32.78
N GLU A 21 -35.48 -19.20 -32.34
CA GLU A 21 -34.61 -20.31 -32.71
C GLU A 21 -34.88 -21.59 -31.89
N ASN A 22 -35.01 -21.47 -30.56
CA ASN A 22 -35.01 -22.63 -29.66
C ASN A 22 -36.39 -23.05 -29.14
N ILE A 23 -37.38 -22.14 -29.11
CA ILE A 23 -38.69 -22.34 -28.46
C ILE A 23 -39.86 -22.31 -29.44
N LYS A 24 -39.93 -21.30 -30.31
CA LYS A 24 -41.08 -20.97 -31.18
C LYS A 24 -41.71 -22.19 -31.88
N ASP A 25 -40.90 -23.01 -32.54
CA ASP A 25 -41.36 -24.17 -33.32
C ASP A 25 -41.49 -25.45 -32.47
N LYS A 26 -41.11 -25.38 -31.19
CA LYS A 26 -41.31 -26.41 -30.16
C LYS A 26 -42.57 -26.15 -29.31
N LEU A 27 -43.46 -25.25 -29.72
CA LEU A 27 -44.77 -25.02 -29.11
C LEU A 27 -45.90 -25.61 -29.98
N THR A 28 -46.92 -26.18 -29.33
CA THR A 28 -48.09 -26.78 -30.02
C THR A 28 -49.38 -26.45 -29.27
N GLY A 29 -50.46 -26.17 -30.01
CA GLY A 29 -51.74 -25.69 -29.45
C GLY A 29 -51.84 -24.17 -29.42
N THR A 30 -52.84 -23.63 -28.72
CA THR A 30 -53.13 -22.20 -28.69
C THR A 30 -52.17 -21.44 -27.77
N THR A 31 -51.12 -20.88 -28.35
CA THR A 31 -50.22 -19.94 -27.63
C THR A 31 -50.85 -18.54 -27.58
N LYS A 32 -50.78 -17.87 -26.43
CA LYS A 32 -51.22 -16.47 -26.23
C LYS A 32 -50.03 -15.65 -25.71
N LEU A 33 -49.73 -14.52 -26.35
CA LEU A 33 -48.62 -13.64 -25.98
C LEU A 33 -49.13 -12.44 -25.18
N TYR A 34 -48.49 -12.20 -24.04
CA TYR A 34 -48.72 -11.04 -23.18
C TYR A 34 -47.38 -10.35 -22.90
N VAL A 35 -47.40 -9.02 -22.85
CA VAL A 35 -46.30 -8.21 -22.35
C VAL A 35 -46.76 -7.47 -21.09
N PHE A 36 -45.91 -7.39 -20.08
CA PHE A 36 -46.19 -6.69 -18.85
C PHE A 36 -45.15 -5.61 -18.59
N SER A 37 -45.63 -4.37 -18.48
CA SER A 37 -44.84 -3.23 -17.99
C SER A 37 -45.52 -2.69 -16.73
N ASP A 38 -45.97 -1.43 -16.69
CA ASP A 38 -46.83 -0.91 -15.62
C ASP A 38 -48.22 -1.59 -15.60
N SER A 39 -48.64 -2.14 -16.74
CA SER A 39 -49.85 -2.93 -16.93
C SER A 39 -49.59 -4.15 -17.83
N VAL A 40 -50.52 -5.11 -17.82
CA VAL A 40 -50.45 -6.33 -18.64
C VAL A 40 -51.29 -6.19 -19.90
N THR A 41 -50.65 -6.26 -21.06
CA THR A 41 -51.27 -6.12 -22.38
C THR A 41 -51.23 -7.47 -23.10
N PHE A 42 -52.37 -7.97 -23.54
CA PHE A 42 -52.44 -9.06 -24.52
C PHE A 42 -52.01 -8.52 -25.89
N LEU A 43 -51.08 -9.20 -26.55
CA LEU A 43 -50.61 -8.82 -27.88
C LEU A 43 -51.37 -9.55 -28.98
N ARG A 44 -51.29 -10.88 -29.01
CA ARG A 44 -51.81 -11.76 -30.08
C ARG A 44 -51.67 -13.24 -29.71
N SER A 45 -52.27 -14.12 -30.51
CA SER A 45 -52.21 -15.59 -30.32
C SER A 45 -51.31 -16.25 -31.38
N GLU A 46 -49.99 -16.25 -31.16
CA GLU A 46 -48.99 -16.93 -31.99
C GLU A 46 -47.75 -17.34 -31.16
N THR A 47 -46.78 -18.02 -31.77
CA THR A 47 -45.55 -18.49 -31.10
C THR A 47 -44.32 -17.61 -31.37
N HIS A 48 -44.40 -16.68 -32.33
CA HIS A 48 -43.29 -15.85 -32.79
C HIS A 48 -43.19 -14.54 -32.00
N LEU A 49 -41.97 -14.17 -31.59
CA LEU A 49 -41.69 -12.86 -30.98
C LEU A 49 -41.11 -11.90 -32.03
N SER A 50 -41.61 -10.67 -32.02
CA SER A 50 -41.18 -9.57 -32.89
C SER A 50 -40.44 -8.50 -32.10
N PRO A 51 -39.46 -7.78 -32.68
CA PRO A 51 -38.86 -6.59 -32.07
C PRO A 51 -39.87 -5.53 -31.61
N SER A 52 -41.04 -5.46 -32.27
CA SER A 52 -42.15 -4.56 -31.90
C SER A 52 -42.80 -4.88 -30.54
N ASP A 53 -42.53 -6.04 -29.96
CA ASP A 53 -43.18 -6.52 -28.74
C ASP A 53 -42.52 -5.94 -27.48
N SER A 54 -41.38 -5.24 -27.64
CA SER A 54 -40.68 -4.55 -26.56
C SER A 54 -41.39 -3.26 -26.17
N ILE A 55 -41.87 -3.19 -24.92
CA ILE A 55 -42.52 -2.01 -24.33
C ILE A 55 -41.64 -1.45 -23.21
N ARG A 56 -41.61 -0.13 -23.08
CA ARG A 56 -40.92 0.58 -21.99
C ARG A 56 -41.92 0.99 -20.90
N GLY A 57 -41.56 0.76 -19.64
CA GLY A 57 -42.34 1.09 -18.44
C GLY A 57 -41.72 0.47 -17.19
N GLY A 58 -42.47 0.41 -16.08
CA GLY A 58 -42.14 -0.38 -14.90
C GLY A 58 -42.37 -1.89 -15.10
N THR A 59 -42.45 -2.66 -14.00
CA THR A 59 -42.55 -4.13 -14.05
C THR A 59 -43.61 -4.66 -13.07
N ASN A 60 -44.85 -4.79 -13.54
CA ASN A 60 -46.01 -5.19 -12.74
C ASN A 60 -46.19 -6.72 -12.70
N VAL A 61 -45.28 -7.38 -11.98
CA VAL A 61 -45.31 -8.85 -11.79
C VAL A 61 -46.64 -9.34 -11.23
N THR A 62 -47.25 -8.65 -10.25
CA THR A 62 -48.47 -9.13 -9.58
C THR A 62 -49.66 -9.24 -10.53
N GLU A 63 -49.89 -8.25 -11.39
CA GLU A 63 -50.97 -8.33 -12.38
C GLU A 63 -50.66 -9.37 -13.47
N ALA A 64 -49.38 -9.60 -13.80
CA ALA A 64 -48.97 -10.66 -14.72
C ALA A 64 -49.27 -12.06 -14.15
N LEU A 65 -48.99 -12.30 -12.87
CA LEU A 65 -49.33 -13.57 -12.20
C LEU A 65 -50.85 -13.76 -12.06
N LYS A 66 -51.59 -12.67 -11.79
CA LYS A 66 -53.05 -12.66 -11.77
C LYS A 66 -53.65 -13.00 -13.13
N ARG A 67 -53.09 -12.46 -14.23
CA ARG A 67 -53.42 -12.84 -15.61
C ARG A 67 -53.11 -14.32 -15.84
N VAL A 68 -51.91 -14.80 -15.49
CA VAL A 68 -51.52 -16.21 -15.65
C VAL A 68 -52.49 -17.16 -14.96
N ARG A 69 -52.85 -16.94 -13.68
CA ARG A 69 -53.84 -17.79 -13.00
C ARG A 69 -55.20 -17.75 -13.72
N THR A 70 -55.68 -16.56 -14.06
CA THR A 70 -57.00 -16.39 -14.70
C THR A 70 -57.09 -17.12 -16.05
N GLU A 71 -56.03 -17.08 -16.86
CA GLU A 71 -55.99 -17.80 -18.15
C GLU A 71 -55.91 -19.33 -17.95
N ILE A 72 -55.19 -19.81 -16.93
CA ILE A 72 -55.11 -21.25 -16.60
C ILE A 72 -56.46 -21.77 -16.07
N GLU A 73 -57.14 -21.00 -15.23
CA GLU A 73 -58.49 -21.29 -14.74
C GLU A 73 -59.48 -21.40 -15.93
N GLN A 74 -59.43 -20.44 -16.86
CA GLN A 74 -60.34 -20.36 -18.02
C GLN A 74 -59.99 -21.26 -19.21
N CYS A 75 -58.79 -21.85 -19.27
CA CYS A 75 -58.37 -22.70 -20.38
C CYS A 75 -59.16 -24.02 -20.44
N SER A 76 -59.59 -24.44 -21.64
CA SER A 76 -60.21 -25.75 -21.88
C SER A 76 -59.21 -26.91 -21.86
N GLU A 77 -57.93 -26.64 -22.13
CA GLU A 77 -56.92 -27.67 -22.30
C GLU A 77 -56.47 -28.29 -20.97
N THR A 78 -56.32 -29.61 -20.96
CA THR A 78 -55.81 -30.38 -19.81
C THR A 78 -54.29 -30.30 -19.64
N PHE A 79 -53.57 -29.77 -20.63
CA PHE A 79 -52.13 -29.55 -20.59
C PHE A 79 -51.81 -28.09 -20.89
N VAL A 80 -51.11 -27.42 -19.96
CA VAL A 80 -50.81 -25.99 -20.06
C VAL A 80 -49.32 -25.74 -19.82
N GLN A 81 -48.71 -24.92 -20.68
CA GLN A 81 -47.33 -24.49 -20.56
C GLN A 81 -47.29 -22.98 -20.28
N VAL A 82 -46.58 -22.60 -19.22
CA VAL A 82 -46.48 -21.23 -18.72
C VAL A 82 -45.05 -20.76 -18.86
N PHE A 83 -44.84 -19.69 -19.61
CA PHE A 83 -43.55 -19.04 -19.79
C PHE A 83 -43.55 -17.67 -19.13
N ILE A 84 -42.55 -17.40 -18.29
CA ILE A 84 -42.31 -16.09 -17.69
C ILE A 84 -40.85 -15.73 -17.94
N ILE A 85 -40.60 -14.60 -18.60
CA ILE A 85 -39.25 -14.08 -18.89
C ILE A 85 -39.19 -12.67 -18.35
N THR A 86 -38.19 -12.36 -17.52
CA THR A 86 -38.08 -11.01 -16.92
C THR A 86 -36.65 -10.69 -16.46
N ASP A 87 -36.26 -9.43 -16.60
CA ASP A 87 -34.96 -8.87 -16.27
C ASP A 87 -34.91 -8.10 -14.92
N GLY A 88 -36.03 -8.04 -14.18
CA GLY A 88 -36.13 -7.28 -12.92
C GLY A 88 -37.25 -7.71 -11.97
N GLY A 89 -37.26 -7.09 -10.78
CA GLY A 89 -38.27 -7.32 -9.74
C GLY A 89 -39.55 -6.50 -9.91
N HIS A 90 -40.47 -6.62 -8.95
CA HIS A 90 -41.76 -5.92 -8.99
C HIS A 90 -41.62 -4.41 -8.73
N GLY A 91 -42.01 -3.59 -9.71
CA GLY A 91 -41.90 -2.13 -9.67
C GLY A 91 -43.22 -1.36 -9.48
N ALA A 92 -44.37 -2.02 -9.41
CA ALA A 92 -45.69 -1.37 -9.44
C ALA A 92 -46.33 -1.12 -8.05
N GLY A 93 -45.61 -1.38 -6.96
CA GLY A 93 -46.04 -1.06 -5.59
C GLY A 93 -46.80 -2.20 -4.89
N VAL A 94 -48.06 -1.96 -4.55
CA VAL A 94 -48.93 -2.89 -3.78
C VAL A 94 -50.20 -3.13 -4.60
N PRO A 95 -50.70 -4.38 -4.75
CA PRO A 95 -50.30 -5.61 -4.07
C PRO A 95 -48.96 -6.20 -4.55
N LEU A 96 -48.18 -6.73 -3.59
CA LEU A 96 -46.92 -7.43 -3.85
C LEU A 96 -47.17 -8.85 -4.43
N PRO A 97 -46.26 -9.42 -5.23
CA PRO A 97 -46.48 -10.66 -5.99
C PRO A 97 -46.85 -11.88 -5.14
N GLU A 98 -46.27 -12.01 -3.94
CA GLU A 98 -46.48 -13.14 -3.01
C GLU A 98 -47.96 -13.29 -2.65
N THR A 99 -48.69 -12.17 -2.57
CA THR A 99 -50.13 -12.13 -2.29
C THR A 99 -50.96 -12.78 -3.39
N GLU A 100 -50.42 -12.94 -4.60
CA GLU A 100 -51.04 -13.66 -5.72
C GLU A 100 -50.44 -15.06 -5.90
N ILE A 101 -49.11 -15.24 -5.71
CA ILE A 101 -48.42 -16.54 -5.76
C ILE A 101 -49.12 -17.58 -4.88
N VAL A 102 -49.46 -17.24 -3.63
CA VAL A 102 -50.14 -18.15 -2.69
C VAL A 102 -51.51 -18.62 -3.20
N LYS A 103 -52.14 -17.86 -4.11
CA LYS A 103 -53.42 -18.21 -4.76
C LYS A 103 -53.24 -19.00 -6.06
N MET A 104 -52.03 -19.04 -6.63
CA MET A 104 -51.75 -19.86 -7.82
C MET A 104 -51.75 -21.33 -7.40
N ARG A 105 -52.54 -22.16 -8.08
CA ARG A 105 -52.61 -23.61 -7.89
C ARG A 105 -52.92 -24.24 -9.24
N ALA A 106 -52.30 -25.37 -9.55
CA ALA A 106 -52.73 -26.18 -10.69
C ALA A 106 -54.17 -26.70 -10.41
N PRO A 107 -55.12 -26.55 -11.35
CA PRO A 107 -56.42 -27.22 -11.25
C PRO A 107 -56.24 -28.75 -11.26
N PRO A 108 -57.00 -29.53 -10.46
CA PRO A 108 -56.78 -30.98 -10.31
C PRO A 108 -56.82 -31.77 -11.62
N GLU A 109 -57.61 -31.31 -12.59
CA GLU A 109 -57.80 -31.90 -13.91
C GLU A 109 -56.77 -31.46 -14.97
N LYS A 110 -55.78 -30.63 -14.61
CA LYS A 110 -54.80 -30.06 -15.54
C LYS A 110 -53.36 -30.32 -15.11
N THR A 111 -52.49 -30.62 -16.08
CA THR A 111 -51.03 -30.65 -15.93
C THR A 111 -50.44 -29.32 -16.38
N VAL A 112 -49.75 -28.62 -15.48
CA VAL A 112 -49.19 -27.29 -15.68
C VAL A 112 -47.67 -27.32 -15.57
N ASN A 113 -47.00 -27.11 -16.70
CA ASN A 113 -45.54 -26.94 -16.78
C ASN A 113 -45.17 -25.46 -16.68
N VAL A 114 -44.29 -25.10 -15.74
CA VAL A 114 -43.88 -23.71 -15.50
C VAL A 114 -42.39 -23.55 -15.81
N PHE A 115 -42.10 -22.74 -16.82
CA PHE A 115 -40.76 -22.34 -17.25
C PHE A 115 -40.56 -20.86 -16.94
N LEU A 116 -39.60 -20.53 -16.09
CA LEU A 116 -39.28 -19.15 -15.75
C LEU A 116 -37.79 -18.86 -15.96
N LEU A 117 -37.52 -17.92 -16.87
CA LEU A 117 -36.18 -17.40 -17.15
C LEU A 117 -36.00 -16.03 -16.51
N GLY A 118 -35.20 -15.99 -15.44
CA GLY A 118 -34.65 -14.76 -14.91
C GLY A 118 -33.53 -14.22 -15.81
N ILE A 119 -33.40 -12.89 -15.90
CA ILE A 119 -32.33 -12.21 -16.62
C ILE A 119 -31.69 -11.14 -15.72
N SER A 120 -30.38 -10.94 -15.85
CA SER A 120 -29.59 -9.95 -15.09
C SER A 120 -29.50 -10.23 -13.58
N ASN A 121 -28.82 -9.36 -12.82
CA ASN A 121 -28.65 -9.51 -11.37
C ASN A 121 -29.80 -8.89 -10.55
N TYR A 122 -30.88 -8.42 -11.21
CA TYR A 122 -32.02 -7.75 -10.59
C TYR A 122 -33.30 -8.61 -10.54
N PHE A 123 -33.24 -9.86 -10.98
CA PHE A 123 -34.36 -10.79 -10.92
C PHE A 123 -34.51 -11.44 -9.52
N PRO A 124 -35.65 -11.29 -8.82
CA PRO A 124 -35.89 -11.88 -7.50
C PRO A 124 -36.19 -13.38 -7.60
N VAL A 125 -35.17 -14.23 -7.44
CA VAL A 125 -35.32 -15.67 -7.71
C VAL A 125 -36.29 -16.39 -6.77
N ASN A 126 -36.60 -15.83 -5.59
CA ASN A 126 -37.63 -16.36 -4.71
C ASN A 126 -38.96 -16.55 -5.46
N TYR A 127 -39.34 -15.59 -6.32
CA TYR A 127 -40.54 -15.72 -7.14
C TYR A 127 -40.47 -16.91 -8.10
N SER A 128 -39.30 -17.26 -8.65
CA SER A 128 -39.15 -18.45 -9.50
C SER A 128 -39.49 -19.74 -8.73
N ILE A 129 -38.87 -19.87 -7.55
CA ILE A 129 -39.07 -21.02 -6.67
C ILE A 129 -40.53 -21.09 -6.22
N ASP A 130 -41.11 -19.97 -5.81
CA ASP A 130 -42.42 -19.93 -5.15
C ASP A 130 -43.57 -20.01 -6.17
N ILE A 131 -43.49 -19.32 -7.32
CA ILE A 131 -44.44 -19.49 -8.45
C ILE A 131 -44.42 -20.95 -8.91
N ARG A 132 -43.23 -21.52 -9.15
CA ARG A 132 -43.12 -22.92 -9.59
C ARG A 132 -43.67 -23.85 -8.53
N SER A 133 -43.30 -23.70 -7.26
CA SER A 133 -43.83 -24.52 -6.18
C SER A 133 -45.36 -24.47 -6.17
N HIS A 134 -45.96 -23.29 -6.19
CA HIS A 134 -47.42 -23.14 -6.10
C HIS A 134 -48.19 -23.65 -7.33
N LEU A 135 -47.67 -23.40 -8.54
CA LEU A 135 -48.41 -23.65 -9.79
C LEU A 135 -48.01 -24.93 -10.54
N HIS A 136 -46.80 -25.46 -10.35
CA HIS A 136 -46.32 -26.60 -11.13
C HIS A 136 -46.78 -27.95 -10.57
N ASN A 137 -47.28 -28.79 -11.48
CA ASN A 137 -47.60 -30.22 -11.23
C ASN A 137 -47.31 -31.12 -12.45
N GLY A 138 -46.48 -30.64 -13.39
CA GLY A 138 -45.90 -31.44 -14.46
C GLY A 138 -44.54 -32.01 -14.06
N SER A 139 -43.62 -32.12 -15.02
CA SER A 139 -42.42 -32.93 -14.84
C SER A 139 -41.45 -32.45 -13.75
N ALA A 140 -41.03 -33.38 -12.91
CA ALA A 140 -40.05 -33.19 -11.84
C ALA A 140 -38.66 -32.78 -12.35
N ASN A 141 -38.31 -33.19 -13.58
CA ASN A 141 -37.02 -32.87 -14.21
C ASN A 141 -36.81 -31.39 -14.48
N ILE A 142 -37.88 -30.61 -14.68
CA ILE A 142 -37.75 -29.17 -14.93
C ILE A 142 -37.10 -28.53 -13.68
N PRO A 143 -35.99 -27.78 -13.84
CA PRO A 143 -35.29 -27.15 -12.72
C PRO A 143 -36.14 -26.05 -12.07
N SER A 144 -35.83 -25.72 -10.81
CA SER A 144 -36.58 -24.70 -10.07
C SER A 144 -36.18 -23.25 -10.36
N LEU A 145 -35.21 -23.04 -11.26
CA LEU A 145 -34.77 -21.74 -11.75
C LEU A 145 -33.99 -21.92 -13.07
N TYR A 146 -34.38 -21.19 -14.12
CA TYR A 146 -33.47 -20.84 -15.22
C TYR A 146 -33.06 -19.38 -15.02
N TRP A 147 -31.77 -19.05 -15.14
CA TRP A 147 -31.29 -17.70 -14.89
C TRP A 147 -30.02 -17.37 -15.68
N ALA A 148 -30.11 -16.36 -16.55
CA ALA A 148 -28.99 -15.77 -17.27
C ALA A 148 -28.55 -14.46 -16.58
N LYS A 149 -27.34 -14.43 -16.02
CA LYS A 149 -26.72 -13.25 -15.40
C LYS A 149 -26.15 -12.28 -16.43
N GLU A 150 -25.69 -12.80 -17.57
CA GLU A 150 -25.05 -12.05 -18.66
C GLU A 150 -25.66 -12.42 -20.02
N ASP A 151 -25.75 -11.47 -20.95
CA ASP A 151 -26.53 -11.57 -22.20
C ASP A 151 -26.20 -12.81 -23.06
N HIS A 152 -24.97 -13.34 -22.96
CA HIS A 152 -24.53 -14.53 -23.70
C HIS A 152 -25.06 -15.86 -23.14
N GLU A 153 -25.46 -15.90 -21.87
CA GLU A 153 -26.01 -17.11 -21.23
C GLU A 153 -27.47 -17.36 -21.65
N ILE A 154 -28.16 -16.35 -22.17
CA ILE A 154 -29.58 -16.39 -22.57
C ILE A 154 -29.83 -17.47 -23.64
N GLY A 155 -28.93 -17.60 -24.63
CA GLY A 155 -29.05 -18.61 -25.68
C GLY A 155 -29.04 -20.03 -25.11
N LEU A 156 -28.06 -20.34 -24.28
CA LEU A 156 -27.90 -21.66 -23.64
C LEU A 156 -29.09 -22.00 -22.73
N GLN A 157 -29.61 -21.02 -21.97
CA GLN A 157 -30.80 -21.24 -21.13
C GLN A 157 -32.06 -21.47 -21.98
N MET A 158 -32.24 -20.75 -23.10
CA MET A 158 -33.34 -20.98 -24.04
C MET A 158 -33.24 -22.32 -24.76
N GLU A 159 -32.03 -22.76 -25.14
CA GLU A 159 -31.79 -24.10 -25.69
C GLU A 159 -32.19 -25.18 -24.68
N THR A 160 -31.78 -25.03 -23.42
CA THR A 160 -32.12 -25.96 -22.31
C THR A 160 -33.64 -26.07 -22.13
N ILE A 161 -34.34 -24.94 -21.95
CA ILE A 161 -35.82 -24.88 -21.88
C ILE A 161 -36.43 -25.55 -23.12
N GLY A 162 -35.87 -25.29 -24.30
CA GLY A 162 -36.30 -25.87 -25.55
C GLY A 162 -36.16 -27.40 -25.62
N ASN A 163 -35.26 -28.01 -24.85
CA ASN A 163 -35.07 -29.46 -24.83
C ASN A 163 -36.02 -30.09 -23.79
N ASP A 164 -36.15 -29.47 -22.62
CA ASP A 164 -37.14 -29.84 -21.60
C ASP A 164 -38.57 -29.83 -22.17
N LEU A 165 -38.90 -28.86 -23.03
CA LEU A 165 -40.20 -28.74 -23.71
C LEU A 165 -40.57 -29.91 -24.62
N ILE A 166 -39.60 -30.69 -25.11
CA ILE A 166 -39.87 -31.88 -25.91
C ILE A 166 -40.24 -33.04 -24.98
N MET A 167 -39.46 -33.21 -23.91
CA MET A 167 -39.63 -34.29 -22.93
C MET A 167 -40.94 -34.14 -22.14
N CYS A 168 -41.26 -32.94 -21.66
CA CYS A 168 -42.38 -32.72 -20.73
C CYS A 168 -43.79 -32.76 -21.37
N ARG A 169 -43.91 -33.12 -22.66
CA ARG A 169 -45.17 -33.21 -23.42
C ARG A 169 -45.95 -34.49 -23.18
N LEU A 170 -45.26 -35.62 -23.13
CA LEU A 170 -45.90 -36.92 -22.99
C LEU A 170 -46.14 -37.19 -21.50
N LYS A 171 -47.37 -37.59 -21.15
CA LYS A 171 -47.69 -38.16 -19.85
C LYS A 171 -47.84 -39.67 -20.04
N MET A 172 -47.16 -40.46 -19.21
CA MET A 172 -47.24 -41.92 -19.26
C MET A 172 -47.80 -42.48 -17.96
N THR A 173 -48.35 -43.70 -18.02
CA THR A 173 -48.79 -44.44 -16.82
C THR A 173 -48.06 -45.78 -16.76
N LEU A 174 -47.35 -46.03 -15.66
CA LEU A 174 -46.70 -47.30 -15.38
C LEU A 174 -47.70 -48.36 -14.92
N ASN A 175 -47.41 -49.64 -15.19
CA ASN A 175 -48.17 -50.77 -14.62
C ASN A 175 -47.74 -51.14 -13.18
N HIS A 176 -46.70 -50.51 -12.66
CA HIS A 176 -46.17 -50.67 -11.31
C HIS A 176 -45.82 -49.27 -10.77
N ASP A 177 -46.36 -48.89 -9.62
CA ASP A 177 -46.09 -47.57 -9.04
C ASP A 177 -44.64 -47.47 -8.55
N GLY A 178 -44.00 -46.32 -8.76
CA GLY A 178 -42.65 -46.03 -8.24
C GLY A 178 -42.59 -44.68 -7.53
N TYR A 179 -41.39 -44.30 -7.07
CA TYR A 179 -41.19 -43.08 -6.27
C TYR A 179 -40.36 -42.04 -7.04
N ILE A 180 -40.95 -40.88 -7.38
CA ILE A 180 -40.24 -39.74 -7.99
C ILE A 180 -39.13 -39.18 -7.05
N LEU A 181 -39.34 -39.34 -5.75
CA LEU A 181 -38.38 -39.07 -4.68
C LEU A 181 -38.58 -40.14 -3.60
N PRO A 182 -37.53 -40.83 -3.12
CA PRO A 182 -37.65 -41.81 -2.03
C PRO A 182 -38.31 -41.19 -0.79
N GLY A 183 -39.19 -41.95 -0.13
CA GLY A 183 -39.91 -41.51 1.08
C GLY A 183 -41.12 -40.59 0.82
N LEU A 184 -41.58 -40.47 -0.43
CA LEU A 184 -42.89 -39.90 -0.77
C LEU A 184 -43.94 -40.99 -1.03
N ASP A 185 -45.17 -40.56 -1.30
CA ASP A 185 -46.23 -41.41 -1.86
C ASP A 185 -45.82 -41.91 -3.26
N SER A 186 -46.20 -43.15 -3.61
CA SER A 186 -45.90 -43.77 -4.90
C SER A 186 -46.79 -43.24 -6.03
N THR A 187 -46.33 -43.34 -7.27
CA THR A 187 -47.05 -42.89 -8.47
C THR A 187 -46.74 -43.77 -9.69
N SER A 188 -47.77 -44.08 -10.46
CA SER A 188 -47.67 -44.62 -11.81
C SER A 188 -47.60 -43.53 -12.89
N THR A 189 -48.01 -42.29 -12.60
CA THR A 189 -47.86 -41.15 -13.53
C THR A 189 -46.41 -40.70 -13.59
N ILE A 190 -45.83 -40.66 -14.80
CA ILE A 190 -44.48 -40.18 -15.10
C ILE A 190 -44.41 -39.39 -16.43
N HIS A 191 -43.28 -38.73 -16.67
CA HIS A 191 -42.90 -38.08 -17.92
C HIS A 191 -41.58 -38.65 -18.51
N PRO A 192 -41.31 -38.48 -19.83
CA PRO A 192 -40.05 -38.86 -20.45
C PRO A 192 -38.80 -38.37 -19.69
N GLY A 193 -37.89 -39.30 -19.40
CA GLY A 193 -36.61 -39.00 -18.76
C GLY A 193 -36.64 -38.84 -17.24
N GLU A 194 -37.79 -39.01 -16.58
CA GLU A 194 -37.85 -38.96 -15.11
C GLU A 194 -37.25 -40.23 -14.47
N TRP A 195 -36.46 -40.03 -13.43
CA TRP A 195 -35.84 -41.08 -12.64
C TRP A 195 -36.78 -41.55 -11.53
N MET A 196 -37.26 -42.78 -11.66
CA MET A 196 -38.10 -43.44 -10.68
C MET A 196 -37.26 -44.33 -9.76
N TYR A 197 -37.36 -44.10 -8.46
CA TYR A 197 -36.82 -45.00 -7.44
C TYR A 197 -37.79 -46.13 -7.14
N TYR A 198 -37.25 -47.33 -6.97
CA TYR A 198 -37.93 -48.50 -6.42
C TYR A 198 -37.02 -49.10 -5.33
N PRO A 199 -37.55 -49.45 -4.14
CA PRO A 199 -36.79 -50.18 -3.13
C PRO A 199 -36.56 -51.66 -3.48
N GLU A 200 -37.33 -52.21 -4.42
CA GLU A 200 -37.24 -53.61 -4.88
C GLU A 200 -36.04 -53.84 -5.82
N PRO A 201 -35.47 -55.06 -5.85
CA PRO A 201 -34.50 -55.47 -6.87
C PRO A 201 -35.03 -55.33 -8.31
N PRO A 202 -34.18 -55.00 -9.31
CA PRO A 202 -34.60 -54.92 -10.72
C PRO A 202 -35.21 -56.23 -11.28
N GLU A 203 -34.88 -57.37 -10.68
CA GLU A 203 -35.41 -58.69 -11.04
C GLU A 203 -36.91 -58.82 -10.72
N ASP A 204 -37.36 -58.24 -9.60
CA ASP A 204 -38.78 -58.22 -9.20
C ASP A 204 -39.62 -57.22 -10.02
N ILE A 205 -38.95 -56.31 -10.75
CA ILE A 205 -39.55 -55.26 -11.58
C ILE A 205 -39.46 -55.61 -13.10
N ALA A 206 -39.05 -56.85 -13.45
CA ALA A 206 -38.69 -57.27 -14.81
C ALA A 206 -39.83 -57.28 -15.88
N ASP A 207 -41.05 -56.91 -15.49
CA ASP A 207 -42.21 -56.70 -16.37
C ASP A 207 -42.78 -55.27 -16.29
N LEU A 208 -41.89 -54.27 -16.13
CA LEU A 208 -42.27 -52.86 -16.19
C LEU A 208 -42.73 -52.47 -17.61
N LYS A 209 -43.92 -51.88 -17.68
CA LYS A 209 -44.59 -51.45 -18.90
C LYS A 209 -45.14 -50.05 -18.75
N VAL A 210 -45.28 -49.39 -19.88
CA VAL A 210 -45.74 -48.02 -20.02
C VAL A 210 -47.01 -48.00 -20.86
N ILE A 211 -48.06 -47.37 -20.34
CA ILE A 211 -49.27 -47.04 -21.09
C ILE A 211 -49.13 -45.60 -21.60
N ILE A 212 -49.19 -45.43 -22.92
CA ILE A 212 -49.21 -44.13 -23.62
C ILE A 212 -50.44 -44.12 -24.51
N ASP A 213 -51.34 -43.16 -24.34
CA ASP A 213 -52.58 -43.01 -25.13
C ASP A 213 -53.44 -44.30 -25.24
N SER A 214 -53.41 -45.13 -24.19
CA SER A 214 -54.03 -46.47 -24.08
C SER A 214 -53.31 -47.62 -24.79
N GLU A 215 -52.16 -47.38 -25.44
CA GLU A 215 -51.27 -48.45 -25.92
C GLU A 215 -50.29 -48.89 -24.83
N GLU A 216 -50.28 -50.19 -24.50
CA GLU A 216 -49.33 -50.80 -23.57
C GLU A 216 -48.01 -51.15 -24.30
N LYS A 217 -46.88 -50.62 -23.83
CA LYS A 217 -45.54 -50.82 -24.40
C LYS A 217 -44.58 -51.30 -23.30
N LYS A 218 -43.95 -52.46 -23.48
CA LYS A 218 -42.93 -52.95 -22.53
C LYS A 218 -41.64 -52.14 -22.64
N ILE A 219 -41.05 -51.78 -21.50
CA ILE A 219 -39.74 -51.11 -21.48
C ILE A 219 -38.64 -52.14 -21.79
N PRO A 220 -37.62 -51.81 -22.62
CA PRO A 220 -36.42 -52.63 -22.73
C PRO A 220 -35.68 -52.67 -21.38
N HIS A 221 -35.56 -53.86 -20.77
CA HIS A 221 -34.75 -54.04 -19.56
C HIS A 221 -33.27 -54.10 -19.90
N ASP A 222 -32.63 -52.94 -19.91
CA ASP A 222 -31.19 -52.72 -20.05
C ASP A 222 -30.61 -52.33 -18.69
N VAL A 223 -30.30 -53.32 -17.87
CA VAL A 223 -29.82 -53.12 -16.49
C VAL A 223 -28.35 -52.69 -16.51
N LYS A 224 -28.11 -51.45 -16.09
CA LYS A 224 -26.79 -50.84 -15.96
C LYS A 224 -26.56 -50.41 -14.52
N GLU A 225 -25.33 -50.58 -14.03
CA GLU A 225 -24.91 -49.89 -12.82
C GLU A 225 -24.95 -48.37 -13.07
N ALA A 226 -25.44 -47.62 -12.08
CA ALA A 226 -25.33 -46.16 -12.11
C ALA A 226 -23.85 -45.73 -12.13
N ASN A 227 -23.60 -44.47 -12.49
CA ASN A 227 -22.29 -43.87 -12.28
C ASN A 227 -22.44 -42.52 -11.58
N VAL A 228 -21.33 -41.99 -11.06
CA VAL A 228 -21.30 -40.74 -10.30
C VAL A 228 -21.86 -39.57 -11.11
N THR A 229 -21.59 -39.53 -12.43
CA THR A 229 -22.07 -38.46 -13.31
C THR A 229 -23.60 -38.43 -13.39
N ILE A 230 -24.24 -39.56 -13.70
CA ILE A 230 -25.71 -39.69 -13.76
C ILE A 230 -26.37 -39.29 -12.43
N LEU A 231 -25.78 -39.68 -11.30
CA LEU A 231 -26.29 -39.31 -9.98
C LEU A 231 -26.25 -37.79 -9.75
N LEU A 232 -25.16 -37.11 -10.15
CA LEU A 232 -24.98 -35.68 -9.92
C LEU A 232 -25.65 -34.77 -10.95
N GLU A 233 -25.81 -35.24 -12.19
CA GLU A 233 -26.28 -34.42 -13.32
C GLU A 233 -27.75 -34.65 -13.65
N ASP A 234 -28.30 -35.84 -13.39
CA ASP A 234 -29.71 -36.15 -13.64
C ASP A 234 -30.51 -36.40 -12.33
N VAL A 235 -30.12 -37.40 -11.54
CA VAL A 235 -30.94 -37.92 -10.43
C VAL A 235 -31.06 -36.93 -9.27
N TYR A 236 -29.93 -36.44 -8.74
CA TYR A 236 -29.94 -35.55 -7.58
C TYR A 236 -30.55 -34.17 -7.91
N PRO A 237 -30.37 -33.57 -9.09
CA PRO A 237 -31.11 -32.39 -9.51
C PRO A 237 -32.63 -32.57 -9.52
N GLN A 238 -33.17 -33.70 -10.02
CA GLN A 238 -34.61 -34.00 -9.93
C GLN A 238 -35.07 -34.07 -8.47
N TRP A 239 -34.38 -34.87 -7.65
CA TRP A 239 -34.72 -35.04 -6.23
C TRP A 239 -34.67 -33.70 -5.46
N ASN A 240 -33.66 -32.87 -5.72
CA ASN A 240 -33.53 -31.52 -5.18
C ASN A 240 -34.67 -30.59 -5.62
N SER A 241 -35.10 -30.65 -6.88
CA SER A 241 -36.25 -29.88 -7.38
C SER A 241 -37.53 -30.23 -6.62
N VAL A 242 -37.77 -31.52 -6.35
CA VAL A 242 -38.95 -32.00 -5.59
C VAL A 242 -38.85 -31.64 -4.10
N PHE A 243 -37.67 -31.78 -3.49
CA PHE A 243 -37.42 -31.36 -2.11
C PHE A 243 -37.77 -29.89 -1.87
N ILE A 244 -37.24 -29.00 -2.71
CA ILE A 244 -37.44 -27.54 -2.58
C ILE A 244 -38.93 -27.20 -2.73
N GLN A 245 -39.61 -27.78 -3.71
CA GLN A 245 -41.05 -27.58 -3.93
C GLN A 245 -41.90 -28.03 -2.73
N ARG A 246 -41.56 -29.15 -2.08
CA ARG A 246 -42.27 -29.61 -0.87
C ARG A 246 -42.00 -28.72 0.34
N HIS A 247 -40.75 -28.32 0.55
CA HIS A 247 -40.38 -27.41 1.63
C HIS A 247 -41.11 -26.06 1.51
N ARG A 248 -41.14 -25.45 0.31
CA ARG A 248 -41.88 -24.19 0.09
C ARG A 248 -43.40 -24.32 0.23
N LYS A 249 -43.98 -25.47 -0.14
CA LYS A 249 -45.39 -25.80 0.17
C LYS A 249 -45.66 -26.03 1.67
N LYS A 250 -44.62 -26.00 2.53
CA LYS A 250 -44.67 -26.34 3.96
C LYS A 250 -45.16 -27.77 4.22
N LEU A 251 -44.82 -28.68 3.30
CA LEU A 251 -45.10 -30.11 3.38
C LEU A 251 -43.91 -30.84 4.01
N SER A 252 -44.16 -32.03 4.59
CA SER A 252 -43.10 -32.87 5.13
C SER A 252 -42.11 -33.30 4.04
N VAL A 253 -40.83 -33.37 4.42
CA VAL A 253 -39.68 -33.72 3.59
C VAL A 253 -38.99 -34.95 4.19
N PRO A 254 -38.82 -36.05 3.45
CA PRO A 254 -38.10 -37.23 3.94
C PRO A 254 -36.61 -36.91 4.05
N LYS A 255 -36.06 -36.89 5.28
CA LYS A 255 -34.65 -36.56 5.50
C LYS A 255 -33.72 -37.74 5.20
N GLU A 256 -34.23 -38.94 5.39
CA GLU A 256 -33.60 -40.24 5.18
C GLU A 256 -33.03 -40.37 3.75
N THR A 257 -33.70 -39.72 2.79
CA THR A 257 -33.30 -39.67 1.38
C THR A 257 -31.97 -38.93 1.16
N PHE A 258 -31.56 -38.01 2.04
CA PHE A 258 -30.21 -37.43 1.99
C PHE A 258 -29.11 -38.42 2.41
N ASP A 259 -29.42 -39.36 3.29
CA ASP A 259 -28.46 -40.38 3.71
C ASP A 259 -28.37 -41.50 2.65
N LEU A 260 -29.44 -41.73 1.89
CA LEU A 260 -29.43 -42.53 0.67
C LEU A 260 -28.57 -41.88 -0.44
N MET A 261 -28.72 -40.58 -0.70
CA MET A 261 -27.87 -39.84 -1.65
C MET A 261 -26.38 -39.92 -1.27
N ASP A 262 -26.06 -39.81 0.02
CA ASP A 262 -24.70 -39.91 0.51
C ASP A 262 -24.11 -41.32 0.42
N SER A 263 -24.94 -42.34 0.71
CA SER A 263 -24.57 -43.74 0.53
C SER A 263 -24.33 -44.10 -0.93
N LEU A 264 -25.24 -43.72 -1.83
CA LEU A 264 -25.13 -43.95 -3.28
C LEU A 264 -23.91 -43.25 -3.86
N PHE A 265 -23.67 -41.98 -3.52
CA PHE A 265 -22.49 -41.25 -3.99
C PHE A 265 -21.19 -41.96 -3.54
N LYS A 266 -21.07 -42.29 -2.24
CA LYS A 266 -19.87 -42.94 -1.69
C LYS A 266 -19.58 -44.32 -2.29
N VAL A 267 -20.61 -45.12 -2.57
CA VAL A 267 -20.43 -46.44 -3.21
C VAL A 267 -19.93 -46.30 -4.64
N ASN A 268 -20.62 -45.50 -5.46
CA ASN A 268 -20.27 -45.29 -6.87
C ASN A 268 -18.89 -44.64 -7.02
N MET A 269 -18.58 -43.65 -6.16
CA MET A 269 -17.27 -43.00 -6.13
C MET A 269 -16.14 -43.98 -5.79
N LYS A 270 -16.37 -44.89 -4.84
CA LYS A 270 -15.39 -45.92 -4.45
C LYS A 270 -15.17 -46.95 -5.56
N GLN A 271 -16.21 -47.39 -6.26
CA GLN A 271 -16.08 -48.24 -7.45
C GLN A 271 -15.24 -47.54 -8.53
N MET A 272 -15.58 -46.28 -8.83
CA MET A 272 -14.89 -45.47 -9.84
C MET A 272 -13.41 -45.24 -9.50
N MET A 273 -13.05 -45.06 -8.22
CA MET A 273 -11.63 -45.04 -7.78
C MET A 273 -10.93 -46.38 -7.95
N SER A 274 -11.61 -47.50 -7.64
CA SER A 274 -11.00 -48.84 -7.67
C SER A 274 -10.60 -49.31 -9.07
N CYS A 275 -11.27 -48.81 -10.12
CA CYS A 275 -11.01 -49.19 -11.51
C CYS A 275 -9.87 -48.40 -12.18
N SER A 276 -9.34 -47.34 -11.57
CA SER A 276 -8.46 -46.39 -12.27
C SER A 276 -7.04 -46.24 -11.70
N PHE A 277 -6.75 -46.76 -10.50
CA PHE A 277 -5.41 -46.63 -9.90
C PHE A 277 -4.47 -47.79 -10.23
N GLY A 278 -3.81 -47.69 -11.40
CA GLY A 278 -2.49 -48.29 -11.58
C GLY A 278 -1.43 -47.57 -10.73
N SER A 279 -0.28 -48.21 -10.49
CA SER A 279 0.80 -47.65 -9.64
C SER A 279 1.68 -46.60 -10.35
N ALA A 280 1.10 -45.81 -11.26
CA ALA A 280 1.78 -44.79 -12.05
C ALA A 280 1.62 -43.39 -11.43
N VAL A 281 2.45 -42.45 -11.91
CA VAL A 281 2.40 -41.03 -11.54
C VAL A 281 2.48 -40.18 -12.82
N GLY A 282 1.63 -40.49 -13.80
CA GLY A 282 1.57 -39.83 -15.10
C GLY A 282 0.55 -38.69 -15.17
N VAL A 283 0.50 -38.00 -16.32
CA VAL A 283 -0.46 -36.95 -16.64
C VAL A 283 -1.91 -37.44 -16.45
N LYS A 284 -2.22 -38.63 -16.96
CA LYS A 284 -3.53 -39.28 -16.89
C LYS A 284 -4.05 -39.40 -15.46
N ASP A 285 -3.22 -39.91 -14.55
CA ASP A 285 -3.58 -40.13 -13.14
C ASP A 285 -3.90 -38.81 -12.41
N ARG A 286 -3.28 -37.69 -12.84
CA ARG A 286 -3.55 -36.36 -12.28
C ARG A 286 -4.87 -35.79 -12.78
N LEU A 287 -5.19 -35.96 -14.06
CA LEU A 287 -6.48 -35.54 -14.62
C LEU A 287 -7.63 -36.32 -13.98
N ILE A 288 -7.47 -37.64 -13.79
CA ILE A 288 -8.42 -38.49 -13.06
C ILE A 288 -8.57 -38.06 -11.59
N LYS A 289 -7.46 -37.79 -10.87
CA LYS A 289 -7.51 -37.27 -9.49
C LYS A 289 -8.19 -35.91 -9.37
N LYS A 290 -8.06 -35.04 -10.38
CA LYS A 290 -8.81 -33.79 -10.48
C LYS A 290 -10.30 -34.05 -10.72
N GLU A 291 -10.64 -34.94 -11.64
CA GLU A 291 -12.03 -35.28 -11.97
C GLU A 291 -12.78 -35.80 -10.73
N TYR A 292 -12.16 -36.69 -9.95
CA TYR A 292 -12.67 -37.09 -8.62
C TYR A 292 -12.95 -35.87 -7.71
N LYS A 293 -11.97 -34.99 -7.49
CA LYS A 293 -12.16 -33.80 -6.63
C LYS A 293 -13.25 -32.86 -7.15
N ASN A 294 -13.42 -32.74 -8.46
CA ASN A 294 -14.48 -31.94 -9.06
C ASN A 294 -15.86 -32.58 -8.85
N LEU A 295 -15.98 -33.91 -8.90
CA LEU A 295 -17.22 -34.63 -8.60
C LEU A 295 -17.55 -34.59 -7.10
N GLU A 296 -16.55 -34.72 -6.21
CA GLU A 296 -16.71 -34.48 -4.77
C GLU A 296 -17.17 -33.05 -4.46
N LEU A 297 -16.62 -32.04 -5.14
CA LEU A 297 -17.01 -30.65 -4.97
C LEU A 297 -18.41 -30.36 -5.53
N LYS A 298 -18.78 -30.92 -6.70
CA LYS A 298 -20.15 -30.89 -7.24
C LYS A 298 -21.13 -31.48 -6.22
N TYR A 299 -20.85 -32.68 -5.73
CA TYR A 299 -21.65 -33.40 -4.74
C TYR A 299 -21.82 -32.61 -3.43
N ALA A 300 -20.72 -32.16 -2.82
CA ALA A 300 -20.75 -31.39 -1.58
C ALA A 300 -21.51 -30.06 -1.76
N THR A 301 -21.42 -29.43 -2.93
CA THR A 301 -22.18 -28.22 -3.28
C THR A 301 -23.68 -28.53 -3.35
N LEU A 302 -24.09 -29.54 -4.13
CA LEU A 302 -25.48 -30.00 -4.25
C LEU A 302 -26.10 -30.34 -2.88
N MET A 303 -25.40 -31.10 -2.04
CA MET A 303 -25.90 -31.53 -0.73
C MET A 303 -26.01 -30.37 0.27
N ASN A 304 -25.00 -29.50 0.33
CA ASN A 304 -25.04 -28.33 1.21
C ASN A 304 -26.15 -27.36 0.82
N MET A 305 -26.42 -27.19 -0.48
CA MET A 305 -27.54 -26.38 -0.96
C MET A 305 -28.88 -26.90 -0.44
N SER A 306 -29.20 -28.17 -0.70
CA SER A 306 -30.49 -28.75 -0.29
C SER A 306 -30.66 -28.77 1.22
N ARG A 307 -29.64 -29.19 1.97
CA ARG A 307 -29.69 -29.18 3.45
C ARG A 307 -29.86 -27.75 4.00
N THR A 308 -29.14 -26.76 3.48
CA THR A 308 -29.29 -25.37 3.96
C THR A 308 -30.68 -24.79 3.67
N VAL A 309 -31.24 -25.04 2.49
CA VAL A 309 -32.60 -24.57 2.12
C VAL A 309 -33.68 -25.20 3.01
N ILE A 310 -33.50 -26.45 3.45
CA ILE A 310 -34.52 -27.22 4.19
C ILE A 310 -34.39 -27.04 5.71
N GLU A 311 -33.17 -26.86 6.22
CA GLU A 311 -32.88 -26.85 7.66
C GLU A 311 -32.62 -25.45 8.25
N VAL A 312 -32.36 -24.42 7.42
CA VAL A 312 -31.92 -23.10 7.88
C VAL A 312 -32.55 -21.95 7.09
N GLU A 313 -33.89 -21.85 7.08
CA GLU A 313 -34.56 -20.61 6.65
C GLU A 313 -34.08 -19.42 7.52
N GLY A 314 -33.50 -18.39 6.89
CA GLY A 314 -33.17 -17.12 7.53
C GLY A 314 -31.67 -16.76 7.69
N ARG A 315 -30.73 -17.45 7.04
CA ARG A 315 -29.28 -17.13 7.13
C ARG A 315 -28.63 -16.39 5.93
N TYR A 316 -29.32 -16.21 4.81
CA TYR A 316 -28.75 -15.50 3.66
C TYR A 316 -28.92 -13.98 3.82
N GLU A 317 -27.84 -13.21 3.61
CA GLU A 317 -27.87 -11.75 3.82
C GLU A 317 -28.63 -11.01 2.70
N ASN A 318 -28.80 -11.64 1.53
CA ASN A 318 -29.53 -11.09 0.40
C ASN A 318 -29.97 -12.18 -0.60
N GLU A 319 -30.96 -11.86 -1.44
CA GLU A 319 -31.48 -12.79 -2.46
C GLU A 319 -30.43 -13.21 -3.50
N ILE A 320 -29.45 -12.36 -3.79
CA ILE A 320 -28.38 -12.66 -4.75
C ILE A 320 -27.47 -13.77 -4.22
N GLU A 321 -27.30 -13.90 -2.90
CA GLU A 321 -26.56 -15.01 -2.28
C GLU A 321 -27.32 -16.34 -2.43
N LEU A 322 -28.61 -16.36 -2.06
CA LEU A 322 -29.51 -17.50 -2.27
C LEU A 322 -29.52 -17.93 -3.75
N ALA A 323 -29.67 -16.98 -4.66
CA ALA A 323 -29.65 -17.20 -6.11
C ALA A 323 -28.31 -17.72 -6.63
N ASN A 324 -27.19 -17.18 -6.13
CA ASN A 324 -25.85 -17.67 -6.51
C ASN A 324 -25.58 -19.07 -5.95
N ASN A 325 -26.20 -19.46 -4.84
CA ASN A 325 -26.15 -20.84 -4.37
C ASN A 325 -27.03 -21.73 -5.25
N ILE A 326 -28.28 -21.36 -5.54
CA ILE A 326 -29.18 -22.13 -6.43
C ILE A 326 -28.59 -22.34 -7.84
N LEU A 327 -27.83 -21.40 -8.40
CA LEU A 327 -27.12 -21.62 -9.69
C LEU A 327 -25.78 -22.37 -9.58
N LYS A 328 -25.18 -22.54 -8.40
CA LYS A 328 -23.92 -23.30 -8.27
C LYS A 328 -24.09 -24.80 -8.56
N SER A 329 -25.32 -25.31 -8.57
CA SER A 329 -25.62 -26.67 -9.02
C SER A 329 -25.70 -26.81 -10.55
N THR A 330 -25.75 -25.72 -11.32
CA THR A 330 -26.06 -25.79 -12.77
C THR A 330 -25.16 -24.97 -13.70
N VAL A 331 -24.57 -23.83 -13.30
CA VAL A 331 -23.66 -23.06 -14.17
C VAL A 331 -22.45 -22.49 -13.42
N SER A 332 -21.24 -22.80 -13.90
CA SER A 332 -19.97 -22.39 -13.29
C SER A 332 -19.28 -21.26 -14.04
N GLY A 333 -19.22 -20.06 -13.44
CA GLY A 333 -18.39 -18.94 -13.94
C GLY A 333 -18.55 -17.66 -13.12
N ARG A 334 -17.44 -16.94 -12.86
CA ARG A 334 -17.45 -15.59 -12.27
C ARG A 334 -16.34 -14.68 -12.83
N LYS A 335 -16.79 -13.51 -13.30
CA LYS A 335 -16.14 -12.21 -13.52
C LYS A 335 -14.67 -12.03 -13.09
N TYR A 336 -13.86 -11.51 -14.02
CA TYR A 336 -12.67 -10.68 -13.74
C TYR A 336 -12.52 -9.56 -14.80
N ASP A 337 -11.51 -8.68 -14.64
CA ASP A 337 -11.68 -7.24 -14.92
C ASP A 337 -11.55 -6.79 -16.39
N SER A 338 -12.49 -5.92 -16.77
CA SER A 338 -12.75 -5.36 -18.10
C SER A 338 -11.64 -4.48 -18.70
N LYS A 339 -10.71 -3.97 -17.88
CA LYS A 339 -9.70 -2.98 -18.33
C LYS A 339 -8.47 -3.63 -18.96
N ASN A 340 -7.97 -4.73 -18.37
CA ASN A 340 -6.79 -5.45 -18.88
C ASN A 340 -7.13 -6.29 -20.13
N LEU A 341 -8.35 -6.86 -20.17
CA LEU A 341 -8.89 -7.58 -21.33
C LEU A 341 -8.84 -6.75 -22.63
N ARG A 342 -8.98 -5.42 -22.55
CA ARG A 342 -8.96 -4.52 -23.73
C ARG A 342 -7.57 -4.22 -24.31
N LEU A 343 -6.48 -4.65 -23.66
CA LEU A 343 -5.11 -4.34 -24.09
C LEU A 343 -4.25 -5.59 -24.35
N ARG A 344 -4.48 -6.69 -23.62
CA ARG A 344 -3.76 -7.96 -23.78
C ARG A 344 -4.65 -9.20 -23.59
N GLY A 345 -5.97 -9.05 -23.71
CA GLY A 345 -6.90 -10.16 -23.52
C GLY A 345 -6.64 -11.29 -24.52
N HIS A 346 -6.74 -12.53 -24.05
CA HIS A 346 -6.61 -13.74 -24.86
C HIS A 346 -7.90 -14.58 -24.74
N GLY A 347 -8.67 -14.67 -25.83
CA GLY A 347 -10.00 -15.29 -25.90
C GLY A 347 -10.00 -16.82 -26.01
N THR A 348 -11.20 -17.40 -26.11
CA THR A 348 -11.40 -18.86 -26.26
C THR A 348 -10.96 -19.36 -27.63
N ASP A 349 -11.30 -18.63 -28.70
CA ASP A 349 -10.98 -19.04 -30.07
C ASP A 349 -9.46 -18.98 -30.34
N GLU A 350 -8.82 -17.92 -29.83
CA GLU A 350 -7.36 -17.80 -29.85
C GLU A 350 -6.69 -18.93 -29.06
N TYR A 351 -7.25 -19.32 -27.90
CA TYR A 351 -6.75 -20.44 -27.13
C TYR A 351 -6.82 -21.77 -27.90
N GLN A 352 -7.92 -22.05 -28.60
CA GLN A 352 -8.04 -23.25 -29.44
C GLN A 352 -7.03 -23.24 -30.62
N SER A 353 -6.80 -22.07 -31.23
CA SER A 353 -5.78 -21.88 -32.26
C SER A 353 -4.37 -22.13 -31.71
N ASP A 354 -4.04 -21.55 -30.55
CA ASP A 354 -2.74 -21.70 -29.88
C ASP A 354 -2.48 -23.14 -29.42
N ILE A 355 -3.52 -23.88 -29.00
CA ILE A 355 -3.46 -25.31 -28.70
C ILE A 355 -3.18 -26.13 -29.97
N ALA A 356 -3.86 -25.84 -31.09
CA ALA A 356 -3.63 -26.54 -32.35
C ALA A 356 -2.22 -26.32 -32.91
N GLU A 357 -1.71 -25.07 -32.86
CA GLU A 357 -0.32 -24.74 -33.22
C GLU A 357 0.66 -25.48 -32.30
N PHE A 358 0.42 -25.47 -30.99
CA PHE A 358 1.29 -26.14 -30.02
C PHE A 358 1.33 -27.66 -30.20
N CYS A 359 0.19 -28.31 -30.43
CA CYS A 359 0.11 -29.75 -30.69
C CYS A 359 0.92 -30.13 -31.94
N LYS A 360 0.87 -29.31 -33.00
CA LYS A 360 1.71 -29.49 -34.19
C LYS A 360 3.20 -29.35 -33.85
N ILE A 361 3.60 -28.29 -33.16
CA ILE A 361 5.00 -28.06 -32.73
C ILE A 361 5.52 -29.21 -31.86
N TYR A 362 4.69 -29.71 -30.94
CA TYR A 362 5.02 -30.84 -30.08
C TYR A 362 5.19 -32.12 -30.91
N ASN A 363 4.25 -32.46 -31.79
CA ASN A 363 4.34 -33.68 -32.63
C ASN A 363 5.57 -33.65 -33.56
N GLU A 364 5.92 -32.49 -34.13
CA GLU A 364 7.16 -32.30 -34.90
C GLU A 364 8.44 -32.48 -34.06
N SER A 365 8.36 -32.33 -32.73
CA SER A 365 9.50 -32.35 -31.80
C SER A 365 9.54 -33.60 -30.89
N GLN A 366 8.45 -34.38 -30.83
CA GLN A 366 8.21 -35.36 -29.76
C GLN A 366 9.30 -36.42 -29.67
N ALA A 367 9.75 -36.97 -30.81
CA ALA A 367 10.81 -37.99 -30.84
C ALA A 367 12.14 -37.47 -30.25
N VAL A 368 12.46 -36.18 -30.43
CA VAL A 368 13.66 -35.56 -29.86
C VAL A 368 13.48 -35.31 -28.36
N ILE A 369 12.30 -34.89 -27.93
CA ILE A 369 11.98 -34.63 -26.51
C ILE A 369 11.98 -35.93 -25.70
N LYS A 370 11.42 -37.03 -26.24
CA LYS A 370 11.43 -38.36 -25.61
C LYS A 370 12.80 -39.05 -25.66
N ALA A 371 13.71 -38.58 -26.52
CA ALA A 371 15.11 -39.04 -26.56
C ALA A 371 16.04 -38.27 -25.61
N LEU A 372 15.58 -37.20 -24.95
CA LEU A 372 16.32 -36.57 -23.85
C LEU A 372 16.40 -37.53 -22.65
N PRO A 373 17.48 -37.48 -21.84
CA PRO A 373 17.51 -38.20 -20.58
C PRO A 373 16.36 -37.76 -19.67
N PRO A 374 15.88 -38.64 -18.75
CA PRO A 374 14.91 -38.22 -17.74
C PRO A 374 15.51 -37.11 -16.85
N PRO A 375 14.71 -36.13 -16.42
CA PRO A 375 15.18 -35.00 -15.62
C PRO A 375 15.78 -35.44 -14.29
N HIS A 376 16.84 -34.77 -13.85
CA HIS A 376 17.50 -35.08 -12.58
C HIS A 376 16.57 -34.76 -11.39
N PRO A 377 16.63 -35.46 -10.24
CA PRO A 377 15.79 -35.16 -9.07
C PRO A 377 15.95 -33.73 -8.50
N ASP A 378 17.01 -33.01 -8.88
CA ASP A 378 17.23 -31.60 -8.54
C ASP A 378 16.65 -30.60 -9.56
N GLU A 379 16.27 -31.08 -10.75
CA GLU A 379 15.54 -30.33 -11.79
C GLU A 379 14.02 -30.49 -11.64
N CYS A 380 13.56 -31.52 -10.93
CA CYS A 380 12.17 -31.71 -10.54
C CYS A 380 11.77 -30.78 -9.38
N CYS A 381 10.49 -30.39 -9.33
CA CYS A 381 9.93 -29.69 -8.18
C CYS A 381 10.00 -30.58 -6.93
N ARG A 382 10.60 -30.07 -5.85
CA ARG A 382 10.71 -30.76 -4.56
C ARG A 382 9.39 -31.14 -3.86
N ILE A 383 8.26 -30.60 -4.32
CA ILE A 383 6.92 -30.88 -3.78
C ILE A 383 6.21 -31.91 -4.66
N THR A 384 6.12 -31.66 -5.97
CA THR A 384 5.37 -32.53 -6.90
C THR A 384 6.17 -33.71 -7.45
N MET A 385 7.49 -33.72 -7.24
CA MET A 385 8.46 -34.69 -7.80
C MET A 385 8.42 -34.83 -9.34
N THR A 386 7.90 -33.81 -10.02
CA THR A 386 7.78 -33.72 -11.49
C THR A 386 8.41 -32.44 -12.02
N SER A 387 8.70 -32.40 -13.32
CA SER A 387 9.19 -31.21 -14.04
C SER A 387 8.40 -30.94 -15.33
N THR A 388 8.65 -29.79 -15.96
CA THR A 388 8.16 -29.47 -17.31
C THR A 388 8.58 -30.54 -18.34
N LEU A 389 9.79 -31.10 -18.20
CA LEU A 389 10.29 -32.14 -19.09
C LEU A 389 9.56 -33.48 -18.85
N SER A 390 9.30 -33.83 -17.60
CA SER A 390 8.52 -35.02 -17.23
C SER A 390 7.15 -35.03 -17.91
N ASP A 391 6.42 -33.90 -17.82
CA ASP A 391 5.10 -33.78 -18.43
C ASP A 391 5.14 -33.85 -19.97
N LEU A 392 6.21 -33.36 -20.61
CA LEU A 392 6.37 -33.42 -22.08
C LEU A 392 6.85 -34.79 -22.59
N GLN A 393 7.48 -35.59 -21.73
CA GLN A 393 7.94 -36.96 -22.04
C GLN A 393 6.84 -38.01 -21.83
N ASP A 394 5.78 -37.69 -21.08
CA ASP A 394 4.62 -38.56 -20.84
C ASP A 394 3.92 -38.98 -22.15
N ASP A 395 3.50 -40.24 -22.25
CA ASP A 395 2.78 -40.76 -23.42
C ASP A 395 1.36 -40.17 -23.55
N GLU A 396 0.73 -39.84 -22.42
CA GLU A 396 -0.62 -39.29 -22.33
C GLU A 396 -0.62 -37.74 -22.27
N PHE A 397 0.52 -37.09 -22.53
CA PHE A 397 0.65 -35.62 -22.50
C PHE A 397 -0.45 -34.89 -23.30
N LEU A 398 -0.81 -35.42 -24.47
CA LEU A 398 -1.83 -34.83 -25.35
C LEU A 398 -3.24 -34.85 -24.76
N LEU A 399 -3.51 -35.61 -23.68
CA LEU A 399 -4.76 -35.48 -22.93
C LEU A 399 -4.87 -34.11 -22.27
N MET A 400 -3.74 -33.56 -21.77
CA MET A 400 -3.73 -32.25 -21.11
C MET A 400 -3.99 -31.10 -22.09
N MET A 401 -3.77 -31.30 -23.39
CA MET A 401 -4.09 -30.30 -24.42
C MET A 401 -5.59 -30.20 -24.71
N LYS A 402 -6.42 -31.12 -24.16
CA LYS A 402 -7.89 -31.08 -24.25
C LYS A 402 -8.53 -30.27 -23.12
N GLU A 403 -7.73 -29.80 -22.16
CA GLU A 403 -8.22 -29.07 -20.99
C GLU A 403 -8.73 -27.67 -21.33
N SER A 404 -9.56 -27.10 -20.44
CA SER A 404 -9.89 -25.68 -20.52
C SER A 404 -8.65 -24.83 -20.18
N LYS A 405 -8.59 -23.61 -20.70
CA LYS A 405 -7.47 -22.67 -20.52
C LYS A 405 -6.99 -22.53 -19.07
N TYR A 406 -7.91 -22.37 -18.11
CA TYR A 406 -7.58 -22.25 -16.68
C TYR A 406 -7.05 -23.55 -16.10
N GLU A 407 -7.59 -24.69 -16.54
CA GLU A 407 -7.21 -25.99 -16.04
C GLU A 407 -5.86 -26.46 -16.61
N LEU A 408 -5.56 -26.19 -17.88
CA LEU A 408 -4.20 -26.35 -18.39
C LEU A 408 -3.19 -25.52 -17.56
N LEU A 409 -3.51 -24.24 -17.33
CA LEU A 409 -2.67 -23.31 -16.56
C LEU A 409 -2.44 -23.74 -15.10
N ARG A 410 -3.37 -24.51 -14.52
CA ARG A 410 -3.24 -25.06 -13.15
C ARG A 410 -2.55 -26.41 -13.09
N ASN A 411 -2.76 -27.29 -14.08
CA ASN A 411 -2.36 -28.71 -14.03
C ASN A 411 -1.05 -29.05 -14.76
N PHE A 412 -0.56 -28.18 -15.66
CA PHE A 412 0.75 -28.36 -16.31
C PHE A 412 1.91 -27.99 -15.38
N THR A 413 2.91 -28.87 -15.28
CA THR A 413 4.03 -28.69 -14.35
C THR A 413 5.09 -27.73 -14.90
N MET A 414 4.80 -26.43 -14.94
CA MET A 414 5.84 -25.42 -15.19
C MET A 414 6.81 -25.36 -14.01
N THR A 415 7.99 -26.00 -14.13
CA THR A 415 9.09 -25.90 -13.15
C THR A 415 10.01 -24.70 -13.39
N GLY A 416 10.53 -24.12 -12.32
CA GLY A 416 11.44 -22.99 -12.37
C GLY A 416 11.92 -22.51 -11.01
N ILE A 417 12.51 -21.31 -11.00
CA ILE A 417 13.00 -20.65 -9.79
C ILE A 417 11.80 -20.08 -9.00
N PRO A 418 11.55 -20.52 -7.76
CA PRO A 418 10.57 -19.89 -6.88
C PRO A 418 11.07 -18.54 -6.36
N ALA A 419 10.21 -17.53 -6.48
CA ALA A 419 10.50 -16.16 -6.07
C ALA A 419 9.28 -15.47 -5.43
N PHE A 420 9.55 -14.48 -4.57
CA PHE A 420 8.53 -13.58 -4.06
C PHE A 420 8.56 -12.24 -4.79
N ALA A 421 7.57 -12.03 -5.65
CA ALA A 421 7.36 -10.81 -6.40
C ALA A 421 5.94 -10.27 -6.13
N PRO A 422 5.77 -9.24 -5.27
CA PRO A 422 4.46 -8.66 -4.99
C PRO A 422 3.77 -8.20 -6.27
N VAL A 423 2.54 -8.68 -6.51
CA VAL A 423 1.80 -8.34 -7.73
C VAL A 423 1.41 -6.86 -7.69
N ARG A 424 1.79 -6.11 -8.72
CA ARG A 424 1.54 -4.66 -8.85
C ARG A 424 1.02 -4.32 -10.25
N ASP A 425 0.13 -3.35 -10.34
CA ASP A 425 -0.38 -2.82 -11.62
C ASP A 425 0.75 -2.42 -12.56
N ALA A 426 1.80 -1.80 -12.01
CA ALA A 426 2.99 -1.41 -12.75
C ALA A 426 3.68 -2.59 -13.47
N SER A 427 3.77 -3.77 -12.84
CA SER A 427 4.37 -4.96 -13.45
C SER A 427 3.42 -5.74 -14.35
N GLN A 428 2.09 -5.61 -14.16
CA GLN A 428 1.11 -6.09 -15.15
C GLN A 428 1.13 -5.26 -16.43
N ILE A 429 1.34 -3.93 -16.32
CA ILE A 429 1.46 -3.03 -17.48
C ILE A 429 2.85 -3.14 -18.12
N ASN A 430 3.93 -3.11 -17.33
CA ASN A 430 5.32 -3.17 -17.78
C ASN A 430 6.10 -4.23 -16.99
N VAL A 431 6.17 -5.44 -17.56
CA VAL A 431 6.82 -6.61 -16.94
C VAL A 431 8.28 -6.41 -16.56
N TRP A 432 8.99 -5.46 -17.20
CA TRP A 432 10.37 -5.14 -16.85
C TRP A 432 10.53 -4.35 -15.53
N THR A 433 9.42 -3.98 -14.87
CA THR A 433 9.38 -3.40 -13.51
C THR A 433 9.11 -4.43 -12.41
N LEU A 434 9.08 -5.73 -12.74
CA LEU A 434 8.92 -6.81 -11.77
C LEU A 434 9.93 -6.68 -10.63
N THR A 435 9.44 -6.77 -9.40
CA THR A 435 10.22 -6.56 -8.17
C THR A 435 10.42 -7.89 -7.46
N ILE A 436 11.59 -8.51 -7.57
CA ILE A 436 11.90 -9.76 -6.88
C ILE A 436 12.50 -9.43 -5.51
N SER A 437 11.69 -9.59 -4.46
CA SER A 437 12.10 -9.27 -3.09
C SER A 437 13.16 -10.25 -2.58
N HIS A 438 12.95 -11.53 -2.86
CA HIS A 438 13.88 -12.64 -2.62
C HIS A 438 13.52 -13.85 -3.50
N MET A 439 14.45 -14.81 -3.56
CA MET A 439 14.32 -16.11 -4.22
C MET A 439 14.70 -17.19 -3.21
N LEU A 440 14.04 -18.34 -3.21
CA LEU A 440 14.40 -19.41 -2.26
C LEU A 440 15.78 -20.00 -2.60
N VAL A 441 16.35 -20.69 -1.61
CA VAL A 441 17.66 -21.34 -1.68
C VAL A 441 17.52 -22.85 -1.43
N THR A 442 18.64 -23.58 -1.50
CA THR A 442 18.73 -25.02 -1.22
C THR A 442 18.01 -25.39 0.09
N PRO A 443 17.17 -26.44 0.13
CA PRO A 443 16.93 -27.45 -0.92
C PRO A 443 15.90 -27.06 -1.99
N TYR A 444 15.18 -25.94 -1.81
CA TYR A 444 14.05 -25.51 -2.66
C TYR A 444 14.49 -24.60 -3.81
N THR A 445 15.54 -25.02 -4.53
CA THR A 445 16.07 -24.29 -5.70
C THR A 445 15.14 -24.29 -6.90
N ILE A 446 14.33 -25.36 -7.05
CA ILE A 446 13.34 -25.56 -8.11
C ILE A 446 11.98 -25.97 -7.51
N LEU A 447 10.91 -25.28 -7.91
CA LEU A 447 9.52 -25.62 -7.59
C LEU A 447 8.64 -25.50 -8.86
N SER A 448 7.40 -25.98 -8.79
CA SER A 448 6.44 -25.96 -9.89
C SER A 448 5.27 -24.99 -9.63
N GLN A 449 4.72 -24.42 -10.69
CA GLN A 449 3.49 -23.62 -10.63
C GLN A 449 2.32 -24.45 -10.10
N ARG A 450 2.29 -25.75 -10.45
CA ARG A 450 1.30 -26.74 -9.98
C ARG A 450 1.28 -26.83 -8.46
N ALA A 451 2.44 -26.84 -7.79
CA ALA A 451 2.53 -26.85 -6.32
C ALA A 451 1.88 -25.61 -5.69
N ILE A 452 1.91 -24.44 -6.36
CA ILE A 452 1.24 -23.23 -5.85
C ILE A 452 -0.27 -23.37 -5.95
N GLU A 453 -0.79 -23.81 -7.10
CA GLU A 453 -2.23 -23.93 -7.32
C GLU A 453 -2.85 -25.16 -6.62
N GLU A 454 -2.05 -26.18 -6.28
CA GLU A 454 -2.42 -27.28 -5.39
C GLU A 454 -2.59 -26.79 -3.94
N LYS A 455 -1.56 -26.17 -3.33
CA LYS A 455 -1.65 -25.68 -1.94
C LYS A 455 -2.72 -24.59 -1.77
N ALA A 456 -2.78 -23.63 -2.69
CA ALA A 456 -3.83 -22.59 -2.69
C ALA A 456 -5.25 -23.12 -3.04
N SER A 457 -5.44 -24.42 -3.29
CA SER A 457 -6.77 -25.05 -3.37
C SER A 457 -7.21 -25.75 -2.07
N ILE A 458 -6.31 -25.80 -1.07
CA ILE A 458 -6.54 -26.42 0.24
C ILE A 458 -6.84 -25.35 1.31
N GLU A 459 -6.26 -24.15 1.17
CA GLU A 459 -6.21 -23.12 2.23
C GLU A 459 -7.37 -22.08 2.20
N GLY A 460 -8.54 -22.44 1.64
CA GLY A 460 -9.75 -21.59 1.59
C GLY A 460 -10.24 -21.32 0.15
N SER A 461 -11.52 -21.28 -0.21
CA SER A 461 -12.84 -21.31 0.47
C SER A 461 -13.22 -20.18 1.44
N ASP A 462 -12.26 -19.47 2.04
CA ASP A 462 -12.54 -18.29 2.89
C ASP A 462 -11.86 -17.03 2.33
N GLY A 463 -12.60 -15.91 2.33
CA GLY A 463 -12.06 -14.58 2.07
C GLY A 463 -11.89 -14.17 0.61
N VAL A 464 -12.68 -13.18 0.17
CA VAL A 464 -12.58 -12.52 -1.16
C VAL A 464 -11.21 -11.87 -1.41
N LEU A 465 -10.40 -11.66 -0.37
CA LEU A 465 -9.07 -11.01 -0.43
C LEU A 465 -7.92 -11.98 -0.82
N GLY A 466 -8.08 -13.30 -0.69
CA GLY A 466 -6.99 -14.27 -0.86
C GLY A 466 -6.42 -14.41 -2.28
N PHE A 467 -7.10 -13.89 -3.30
CA PHE A 467 -6.75 -14.12 -4.71
C PHE A 467 -5.54 -13.32 -5.23
N ILE A 468 -5.19 -12.19 -4.60
CA ILE A 468 -4.24 -11.21 -5.17
C ILE A 468 -2.78 -11.59 -4.93
N ASN A 469 -2.48 -12.23 -3.79
CA ASN A 469 -1.17 -12.82 -3.50
C ASN A 469 -1.37 -14.25 -3.01
N LYS A 470 -1.43 -15.21 -3.94
CA LYS A 470 -1.31 -16.65 -3.63
C LYS A 470 0.14 -16.97 -3.26
N ASP A 471 0.56 -16.53 -2.09
CA ASP A 471 1.90 -16.75 -1.57
C ASP A 471 1.96 -17.91 -0.59
N ILE A 472 3.09 -18.63 -0.63
CA ILE A 472 3.33 -19.84 0.14
C ILE A 472 4.60 -19.64 0.95
N LEU A 473 4.48 -19.83 2.26
CA LEU A 473 5.59 -20.09 3.16
C LEU A 473 5.97 -21.58 3.09
N MET A 474 7.27 -21.86 2.93
CA MET A 474 7.83 -23.22 3.01
C MET A 474 8.25 -23.60 4.44
N LYS A 475 8.39 -22.60 5.31
CA LYS A 475 8.50 -22.73 6.75
C LYS A 475 7.66 -21.64 7.40
N GLU A 476 6.94 -21.99 8.46
CA GLU A 476 6.34 -21.01 9.36
C GLU A 476 7.44 -20.12 9.94
N ASP A 477 7.12 -18.84 10.17
CA ASP A 477 8.00 -17.77 10.66
C ASP A 477 9.27 -17.42 9.84
N ASP A 478 9.49 -17.98 8.65
CA ASP A 478 10.57 -17.55 7.73
C ASP A 478 10.02 -16.81 6.50
N GLU A 479 10.00 -15.47 6.55
CA GLU A 479 9.64 -14.62 5.41
C GLU A 479 10.48 -14.87 4.15
N LYS A 480 11.73 -15.35 4.28
CA LYS A 480 12.61 -15.64 3.12
C LYS A 480 12.26 -16.97 2.46
N SER A 481 11.46 -17.80 3.13
CA SER A 481 10.86 -19.02 2.58
C SER A 481 9.60 -18.75 1.74
N ARG A 482 9.09 -17.52 1.77
CA ARG A 482 7.89 -17.07 1.04
C ARG A 482 8.12 -17.05 -0.47
N PHE A 483 7.18 -17.52 -1.27
CA PHE A 483 7.16 -17.32 -2.73
C PHE A 483 5.73 -17.26 -3.26
N ASN A 484 5.52 -16.54 -4.36
CA ASN A 484 4.22 -16.41 -5.00
C ASN A 484 4.27 -16.56 -6.53
N ILE A 485 5.47 -16.61 -7.12
CA ILE A 485 5.67 -16.82 -8.56
C ILE A 485 6.70 -17.92 -8.81
N ILE A 486 6.63 -18.51 -10.00
CA ILE A 486 7.66 -19.38 -10.55
C ILE A 486 8.20 -18.71 -11.80
N ILE A 487 9.52 -18.56 -11.89
CA ILE A 487 10.21 -18.08 -13.09
C ILE A 487 10.70 -19.33 -13.82
N PRO A 488 10.04 -19.78 -14.91
CA PRO A 488 10.37 -21.04 -15.56
C PRO A 488 11.83 -21.08 -16.01
N ILE A 489 12.47 -22.24 -15.94
CA ILE A 489 13.80 -22.44 -16.53
C ILE A 489 13.83 -23.74 -17.32
N VAL A 490 14.70 -23.79 -18.33
CA VAL A 490 14.98 -24.95 -19.16
C VAL A 490 16.42 -25.37 -18.90
N PRO A 491 16.67 -26.63 -18.48
CA PRO A 491 18.02 -27.15 -18.34
C PRO A 491 18.83 -27.00 -19.63
N ALA A 492 20.11 -26.63 -19.51
CA ALA A 492 20.97 -26.38 -20.67
C ALA A 492 20.99 -27.56 -21.68
N ALA A 493 20.96 -28.81 -21.20
CA ALA A 493 20.91 -30.01 -22.04
C ALA A 493 19.60 -30.16 -22.85
N ALA A 494 18.46 -29.68 -22.33
CA ALA A 494 17.16 -29.76 -22.99
C ALA A 494 16.86 -28.56 -23.92
N SER A 495 17.63 -27.48 -23.78
CA SER A 495 17.39 -26.17 -24.42
C SER A 495 17.15 -26.25 -25.93
N THR A 496 18.03 -26.92 -26.68
CA THR A 496 17.93 -27.06 -28.15
C THR A 496 16.65 -27.78 -28.58
N ALA A 497 16.28 -28.87 -27.93
CA ALA A 497 15.08 -29.65 -28.25
C ALA A 497 13.79 -28.89 -27.92
N LEU A 498 13.78 -28.18 -26.79
CA LEU A 498 12.61 -27.43 -26.33
C LEU A 498 12.48 -26.04 -26.97
N LYS A 499 13.43 -25.59 -27.81
CA LYS A 499 13.45 -24.23 -28.38
C LYS A 499 12.14 -23.82 -29.05
N ARG A 500 11.55 -24.69 -29.90
CA ARG A 500 10.27 -24.38 -30.57
C ARG A 500 9.10 -24.33 -29.58
N VAL A 501 9.05 -25.28 -28.65
CA VAL A 501 8.03 -25.36 -27.58
C VAL A 501 8.05 -24.07 -26.73
N VAL A 502 9.24 -23.63 -26.30
CA VAL A 502 9.48 -22.45 -25.44
C VAL A 502 9.23 -21.12 -26.17
N GLN A 503 9.34 -21.10 -27.50
CA GLN A 503 9.03 -19.93 -28.34
C GLN A 503 7.53 -19.74 -28.63
N SER A 504 6.72 -20.81 -28.48
CA SER A 504 5.29 -20.84 -28.82
C SER A 504 4.41 -19.85 -28.04
N ARG A 505 3.22 -19.56 -28.58
CA ARG A 505 2.22 -18.69 -27.96
C ARG A 505 1.63 -19.31 -26.68
N LEU A 506 1.33 -20.60 -26.69
CA LEU A 506 0.87 -21.34 -25.51
C LEU A 506 1.90 -21.33 -24.37
N TYR A 507 3.20 -21.52 -24.67
CA TYR A 507 4.24 -21.42 -23.63
C TYR A 507 4.38 -19.98 -23.10
N ALA A 508 4.24 -18.96 -23.96
CA ALA A 508 4.21 -17.57 -23.51
C ALA A 508 3.03 -17.31 -22.56
N MET A 509 1.85 -17.87 -22.82
CA MET A 509 0.69 -17.82 -21.90
C MET A 509 1.01 -18.50 -20.56
N MET A 510 1.54 -19.72 -20.58
CA MET A 510 1.88 -20.47 -19.36
C MET A 510 2.94 -19.73 -18.52
N ALA A 511 3.99 -19.20 -19.14
CA ALA A 511 5.00 -18.40 -18.44
C ALA A 511 4.43 -17.07 -17.91
N THR A 512 3.56 -16.40 -18.68
CA THR A 512 2.86 -15.17 -18.22
C THR A 512 2.05 -15.44 -16.96
N PHE A 513 1.33 -16.56 -16.89
CA PHE A 513 0.56 -16.95 -15.70
C PHE A 513 1.46 -17.28 -14.51
N CYS A 514 2.58 -17.99 -14.70
CA CYS A 514 3.52 -18.31 -13.62
C CYS A 514 4.14 -17.07 -12.95
N ILE A 515 4.28 -15.97 -13.72
CA ILE A 515 5.01 -14.74 -13.34
C ILE A 515 4.06 -13.61 -12.91
N LEU A 516 2.88 -13.48 -13.51
CA LEU A 516 1.92 -12.40 -13.24
C LEU A 516 0.63 -12.87 -12.57
N LYS A 517 0.42 -14.19 -12.41
CA LYS A 517 -0.78 -14.84 -11.85
C LYS A 517 -2.11 -14.47 -12.53
N ASN A 518 -2.07 -13.82 -13.69
CA ASN A 518 -3.23 -13.39 -14.46
C ASN A 518 -3.43 -14.32 -15.69
N PRO A 519 -4.46 -15.18 -15.71
CA PRO A 519 -4.70 -16.13 -16.81
C PRO A 519 -5.34 -15.48 -18.05
N HIS A 520 -5.80 -14.22 -17.95
CA HIS A 520 -6.50 -13.54 -19.05
C HIS A 520 -5.55 -12.90 -20.07
N ILE A 521 -4.27 -12.72 -19.73
CA ILE A 521 -3.29 -11.99 -20.53
C ILE A 521 -2.15 -12.88 -21.04
N ILE A 522 -1.58 -12.52 -22.20
CA ILE A 522 -0.30 -13.03 -22.68
C ILE A 522 0.66 -11.85 -22.82
N ASP A 523 1.89 -11.99 -22.30
CA ASP A 523 2.96 -11.03 -22.51
C ASP A 523 4.25 -11.76 -22.94
N TYR A 524 4.60 -11.60 -24.22
CA TYR A 524 5.76 -12.25 -24.83
C TYR A 524 7.12 -11.83 -24.24
N SER A 525 7.15 -10.77 -23.42
CA SER A 525 8.33 -10.29 -22.70
C SER A 525 8.35 -10.74 -21.23
N ALA A 526 7.23 -11.16 -20.63
CA ALA A 526 7.16 -11.50 -19.20
C ALA A 526 8.25 -12.49 -18.76
N HIS A 527 8.44 -13.56 -19.54
CA HIS A 527 9.44 -14.58 -19.24
C HIS A 527 10.87 -14.04 -19.29
N LEU A 528 11.24 -13.29 -20.34
CA LEU A 528 12.55 -12.65 -20.43
C LEU A 528 12.78 -11.62 -19.34
N ALA A 529 11.76 -10.82 -19.00
CA ALA A 529 11.84 -9.82 -17.94
C ALA A 529 12.07 -10.47 -16.56
N ALA A 530 11.36 -11.55 -16.25
CA ALA A 530 11.55 -12.29 -14.99
C ALA A 530 12.92 -12.98 -14.91
N LEU A 531 13.37 -13.62 -16.00
CA LEU A 531 14.72 -14.18 -16.10
C LEU A 531 15.79 -13.10 -15.89
N ALA A 532 15.62 -11.93 -16.50
CA ALA A 532 16.54 -10.80 -16.37
C ALA A 532 16.57 -10.24 -14.93
N CYS A 533 15.41 -10.09 -14.28
CA CYS A 533 15.32 -9.67 -12.89
C CYS A 533 15.99 -10.70 -11.96
N ALA A 534 15.74 -11.99 -12.16
CA ALA A 534 16.34 -13.08 -11.37
C ALA A 534 17.86 -13.15 -11.55
N TRP A 535 18.37 -12.90 -12.76
CA TRP A 535 19.80 -12.84 -13.07
C TRP A 535 20.47 -11.65 -12.38
N VAL A 536 19.96 -10.42 -12.57
CA VAL A 536 20.52 -9.21 -11.96
C VAL A 536 20.50 -9.30 -10.43
N ARG A 537 19.44 -9.87 -9.86
CA ARG A 537 19.34 -10.10 -8.41
C ARG A 537 20.31 -11.18 -7.93
N SER A 538 20.44 -12.30 -8.64
CA SER A 538 21.39 -13.38 -8.28
C SER A 538 22.85 -12.91 -8.31
N VAL A 539 23.23 -12.08 -9.30
CA VAL A 539 24.57 -11.47 -9.37
C VAL A 539 24.77 -10.41 -8.28
N SER A 540 23.76 -9.59 -8.00
CA SER A 540 23.83 -8.54 -6.96
C SER A 540 23.93 -9.10 -5.53
N ASP A 541 23.23 -10.20 -5.24
CA ASP A 541 23.18 -10.79 -3.90
C ASP A 541 24.31 -11.83 -3.69
N HIS A 542 24.86 -12.41 -4.76
CA HIS A 542 25.97 -13.37 -4.72
C HIS A 542 27.08 -13.02 -5.74
N PRO A 543 27.99 -12.09 -5.38
CA PRO A 543 29.16 -11.74 -6.19
C PRO A 543 30.05 -12.95 -6.48
N LEU A 544 30.78 -12.89 -7.60
CA LEU A 544 31.59 -13.99 -8.14
C LEU A 544 32.58 -14.58 -7.12
N SER A 545 33.13 -13.74 -6.23
CA SER A 545 34.11 -14.10 -5.20
C SER A 545 33.57 -14.97 -4.06
N ASN A 546 32.26 -15.06 -3.88
CA ASN A 546 31.62 -15.85 -2.81
C ASN A 546 30.28 -16.46 -3.29
N ARG A 547 30.26 -16.94 -4.54
CA ARG A 547 29.06 -17.49 -5.18
C ARG A 547 28.87 -18.98 -4.84
N PRO A 548 27.76 -19.39 -4.19
CA PRO A 548 27.47 -20.81 -3.99
C PRO A 548 27.20 -21.54 -5.31
N GLY A 549 27.55 -22.82 -5.40
CA GLY A 549 27.38 -23.65 -6.61
C GLY A 549 25.96 -23.57 -7.20
N TYR A 550 24.93 -23.77 -6.36
CA TYR A 550 23.53 -23.71 -6.79
C TYR A 550 23.11 -22.35 -7.39
N VAL A 551 23.84 -21.27 -7.11
CA VAL A 551 23.62 -19.95 -7.72
C VAL A 551 24.30 -19.86 -9.09
N ALA A 552 25.48 -20.47 -9.25
CA ALA A 552 26.11 -20.62 -10.56
C ALA A 552 25.25 -21.50 -11.50
N ASP A 553 24.72 -22.62 -11.00
CA ASP A 553 23.82 -23.51 -11.75
C ASP A 553 22.53 -22.79 -12.17
N ARG A 554 21.94 -22.02 -11.24
CA ARG A 554 20.80 -21.13 -11.51
C ARG A 554 21.11 -20.12 -12.61
N LEU A 555 22.25 -19.44 -12.54
CA LEU A 555 22.66 -18.46 -13.55
C LEU A 555 22.88 -19.12 -14.92
N GLY A 556 23.51 -20.30 -14.96
CA GLY A 556 23.67 -21.09 -16.19
C GLY A 556 22.34 -21.46 -16.84
N ASN A 557 21.37 -21.95 -16.06
CA ASN A 557 20.04 -22.27 -16.56
C ASN A 557 19.24 -21.02 -16.98
N ILE A 558 19.40 -19.87 -16.30
CA ILE A 558 18.80 -18.60 -16.77
C ILE A 558 19.37 -18.21 -18.15
N VAL A 559 20.69 -18.26 -18.32
CA VAL A 559 21.36 -17.95 -19.62
C VAL A 559 20.86 -18.91 -20.71
N ALA A 560 20.87 -20.22 -20.45
CA ALA A 560 20.43 -21.22 -21.41
C ALA A 560 18.95 -21.05 -21.81
N THR A 561 18.08 -20.66 -20.87
CA THR A 561 16.67 -20.36 -21.14
C THR A 561 16.52 -19.07 -21.97
N ALA A 562 17.34 -18.05 -21.70
CA ALA A 562 17.27 -16.76 -22.38
C ALA A 562 17.76 -16.83 -23.85
N GLU A 563 18.79 -17.65 -24.15
CA GLU A 563 19.27 -17.88 -25.52
C GLU A 563 18.19 -18.41 -26.48
N LEU A 564 17.18 -19.11 -25.95
CA LEU A 564 16.03 -19.56 -26.74
C LEU A 564 15.23 -18.39 -27.34
N TYR A 565 15.32 -17.20 -26.74
CA TYR A 565 14.61 -16.00 -27.21
C TYR A 565 15.48 -14.97 -27.94
N MET A 566 16.81 -15.05 -27.84
CA MET A 566 17.72 -14.05 -28.43
C MET A 566 17.60 -13.92 -29.95
N GLU A 567 17.02 -14.92 -30.62
CA GLU A 567 16.81 -14.92 -32.06
C GLU A 567 15.58 -14.13 -32.56
N ARG A 568 14.67 -13.71 -31.65
CA ARG A 568 13.47 -12.92 -31.98
C ARG A 568 13.84 -11.53 -32.51
N LYS A 569 13.17 -11.04 -33.57
CA LYS A 569 13.46 -9.73 -34.22
C LYS A 569 13.59 -8.60 -33.17
N THR A 570 12.57 -8.41 -32.34
CA THR A 570 12.55 -7.33 -31.33
C THR A 570 13.71 -7.37 -30.33
N VAL A 571 14.22 -8.57 -30.00
CA VAL A 571 15.39 -8.75 -29.12
C VAL A 571 16.68 -8.44 -29.89
N LYS A 572 16.82 -8.93 -31.13
CA LYS A 572 17.94 -8.60 -32.02
C LYS A 572 18.06 -7.10 -32.30
N THR A 573 16.96 -6.44 -32.67
CA THR A 573 16.93 -5.00 -32.96
C THR A 573 17.39 -4.18 -31.74
N TYR A 574 16.94 -4.54 -30.54
CA TYR A 574 17.37 -3.87 -29.30
C TYR A 574 18.85 -4.18 -28.94
N ILE A 575 19.30 -5.43 -29.11
CA ILE A 575 20.71 -5.82 -28.90
C ILE A 575 21.64 -5.09 -29.86
N ASN A 576 21.27 -4.99 -31.15
CA ASN A 576 22.05 -4.24 -32.13
C ASN A 576 22.12 -2.76 -31.73
N ALA A 577 20.98 -2.16 -31.40
CA ALA A 577 20.92 -0.75 -31.01
C ALA A 577 21.76 -0.42 -29.75
N ILE A 578 21.83 -1.28 -28.73
CA ILE A 578 22.70 -1.01 -27.57
C ILE A 578 24.20 -1.19 -27.86
N LEU A 579 24.56 -1.92 -28.92
CA LEU A 579 25.94 -2.09 -29.35
C LEU A 579 26.40 -0.99 -30.34
N THR A 580 25.48 -0.39 -31.11
CA THR A 580 25.79 0.66 -32.11
C THR A 580 25.45 2.08 -31.63
N GLU A 581 24.30 2.27 -30.99
CA GLU A 581 23.76 3.56 -30.55
C GLU A 581 23.27 3.47 -29.09
N PRO A 582 24.17 3.21 -28.11
CA PRO A 582 23.80 2.92 -26.72
C PRO A 582 22.95 4.02 -26.07
N GLN A 583 23.15 5.28 -26.46
CA GLN A 583 22.33 6.40 -25.98
C GLN A 583 20.84 6.23 -26.36
N GLN A 584 20.53 5.90 -27.62
CA GLN A 584 19.15 5.66 -28.07
C GLN A 584 18.56 4.40 -27.42
N ALA A 585 19.36 3.34 -27.26
CA ALA A 585 18.90 2.10 -26.65
C ALA A 585 18.68 2.19 -25.12
N LEU A 586 19.29 3.16 -24.44
CA LEU A 586 19.08 3.45 -23.02
C LEU A 586 17.99 4.51 -22.76
N MET A 587 17.55 5.26 -23.78
CA MET A 587 16.40 6.16 -23.66
C MET A 587 15.12 5.40 -23.28
N THR A 588 14.28 5.98 -22.43
CA THR A 588 12.95 5.43 -22.10
C THR A 588 12.12 5.16 -23.35
N GLU A 589 12.25 6.03 -24.35
CA GLU A 589 11.73 5.88 -25.72
C GLU A 589 12.70 6.57 -26.68
N SER A 590 13.17 5.84 -27.69
CA SER A 590 14.16 6.31 -28.66
C SER A 590 13.62 7.43 -29.55
N ILE A 591 14.51 8.33 -30.01
CA ILE A 591 14.19 9.27 -31.10
C ILE A 591 14.29 8.54 -32.45
N ASN A 592 15.31 7.68 -32.59
CA ASN A 592 15.59 6.95 -33.82
C ASN A 592 14.69 5.71 -33.94
N GLN A 593 14.32 5.36 -35.18
CA GLN A 593 13.69 4.07 -35.50
C GLN A 593 14.75 3.05 -35.89
N PHE A 594 14.58 1.81 -35.43
CA PHE A 594 15.44 0.67 -35.75
C PHE A 594 14.56 -0.44 -36.32
N ASP A 595 14.89 -0.96 -37.51
CA ASP A 595 14.09 -1.94 -38.26
C ASP A 595 12.58 -1.59 -38.34
N GLU A 596 12.27 -0.31 -38.61
CA GLU A 596 10.94 0.31 -38.67
C GLU A 596 10.21 0.42 -37.31
N GLN A 597 10.91 0.16 -36.19
CA GLN A 597 10.33 0.15 -34.84
C GLN A 597 11.01 1.16 -33.91
N THR A 598 10.23 1.91 -33.13
CA THR A 598 10.75 2.75 -32.04
C THR A 598 11.10 1.87 -30.85
N ILE A 599 12.38 1.72 -30.55
CA ILE A 599 12.85 0.95 -29.38
C ILE A 599 12.57 1.72 -28.08
N LYS A 600 12.34 0.96 -27.00
CA LYS A 600 12.10 1.49 -25.65
C LYS A 600 13.00 0.78 -24.64
N CYS A 601 13.48 1.52 -23.65
CA CYS A 601 14.17 1.00 -22.48
C CYS A 601 13.23 1.12 -21.28
N GLU A 602 12.32 0.15 -21.15
CA GLU A 602 11.21 0.12 -20.18
C GLU A 602 11.71 -0.09 -18.73
N SER A 603 12.98 -0.43 -18.57
CA SER A 603 13.69 -0.73 -17.31
C SER A 603 15.19 -0.84 -17.59
N LEU A 604 16.05 -0.54 -16.61
CA LEU A 604 17.50 -0.73 -16.74
C LEU A 604 17.93 -2.19 -16.51
N VAL A 605 17.00 -3.08 -16.09
CA VAL A 605 17.24 -4.53 -16.05
C VAL A 605 17.49 -5.11 -17.46
N LYS A 606 16.73 -4.63 -18.45
CA LYS A 606 16.78 -5.04 -19.85
C LYS A 606 18.18 -4.87 -20.50
N PRO A 607 18.81 -3.67 -20.49
CA PRO A 607 20.15 -3.49 -21.06
C PRO A 607 21.24 -4.28 -20.31
N LEU A 608 21.22 -4.30 -18.97
CA LEU A 608 22.22 -5.05 -18.18
C LEU A 608 22.21 -6.55 -18.53
N PHE A 609 21.03 -7.15 -18.61
CA PHE A 609 20.87 -8.57 -18.92
C PHE A 609 21.25 -8.90 -20.36
N PHE A 610 20.77 -8.14 -21.35
CA PHE A 610 21.09 -8.41 -22.75
C PHE A 610 22.57 -8.18 -23.09
N LEU A 611 23.23 -7.21 -22.44
CA LEU A 611 24.69 -7.07 -22.52
C LEU A 611 25.41 -8.29 -21.92
N ALA A 612 24.93 -8.83 -20.80
CA ALA A 612 25.50 -10.04 -20.21
C ALA A 612 25.32 -11.29 -21.11
N MET A 613 24.18 -11.43 -21.78
CA MET A 613 23.98 -12.51 -22.77
C MET A 613 24.89 -12.36 -23.99
N ARG A 614 25.40 -11.16 -24.29
CA ARG A 614 26.22 -10.87 -25.47
C ARG A 614 27.63 -10.36 -25.12
N ARG A 615 28.14 -10.73 -23.94
CA ARG A 615 29.47 -10.32 -23.44
C ARG A 615 30.64 -10.72 -24.37
N ASP A 616 30.44 -11.75 -25.19
CA ASP A 616 31.35 -12.18 -26.26
C ASP A 616 31.54 -11.14 -27.38
N LYS A 617 30.60 -10.20 -27.52
CA LYS A 617 30.54 -9.21 -28.62
C LYS A 617 30.86 -7.78 -28.18
N VAL A 618 31.25 -7.58 -26.92
CA VAL A 618 31.50 -6.24 -26.36
C VAL A 618 32.92 -6.17 -25.81
N THR A 619 33.71 -5.21 -26.28
CA THR A 619 35.05 -4.97 -25.74
C THR A 619 34.98 -4.35 -24.35
N ALA A 620 36.01 -4.56 -23.51
CA ALA A 620 36.09 -3.94 -22.17
C ALA A 620 35.98 -2.40 -22.21
N SER A 621 36.42 -1.75 -23.30
CA SER A 621 36.28 -0.30 -23.51
C SER A 621 34.82 0.11 -23.76
N GLN A 622 34.10 -0.63 -24.61
CA GLN A 622 32.67 -0.42 -24.82
C GLN A 622 31.87 -0.69 -23.53
N LEU A 623 32.21 -1.75 -22.78
CA LEU A 623 31.59 -2.07 -21.49
C LEU A 623 31.83 -0.97 -20.44
N GLN A 624 33.03 -0.38 -20.39
CA GLN A 624 33.29 0.80 -19.56
C GLN A 624 32.38 1.97 -19.97
N ASN A 625 32.32 2.33 -21.25
CA ASN A 625 31.49 3.44 -21.72
C ASN A 625 30.00 3.21 -21.44
N LEU A 626 29.52 1.96 -21.59
CA LEU A 626 28.17 1.54 -21.22
C LEU A 626 27.89 1.70 -19.72
N LEU A 627 28.84 1.33 -18.84
CA LEU A 627 28.68 1.51 -17.39
C LEU A 627 28.46 2.99 -17.02
N PHE A 628 29.20 3.91 -17.64
CA PHE A 628 29.05 5.35 -17.39
C PHE A 628 27.67 5.86 -17.84
N LEU A 629 27.19 5.44 -19.01
CA LEU A 629 25.84 5.78 -19.50
C LEU A 629 24.71 5.16 -18.64
N LEU A 630 24.89 3.92 -18.19
CA LEU A 630 23.94 3.20 -17.34
C LEU A 630 23.79 3.87 -15.96
N LEU A 631 24.90 4.30 -15.34
CA LEU A 631 24.90 5.01 -14.06
C LEU A 631 24.28 6.41 -14.20
N ALA A 632 24.64 7.16 -15.26
CA ALA A 632 24.05 8.47 -15.55
C ALA A 632 22.52 8.39 -15.71
N GLU A 633 22.02 7.39 -16.45
CA GLU A 633 20.58 7.22 -16.64
C GLU A 633 19.87 6.64 -15.42
N TYR A 634 20.53 5.82 -14.61
CA TYR A 634 19.99 5.37 -13.33
C TYR A 634 19.73 6.54 -12.38
N ILE A 635 20.72 7.41 -12.21
CA ILE A 635 20.59 8.64 -11.42
C ILE A 635 19.54 9.56 -12.05
N GLY A 636 19.58 9.75 -13.37
CA GLY A 636 18.60 10.53 -14.13
C GLY A 636 17.15 10.07 -13.96
N ARG A 637 16.88 8.76 -14.03
CA ARG A 637 15.55 8.16 -13.79
C ARG A 637 15.15 8.18 -12.32
N CYS A 638 16.10 8.17 -11.38
CA CYS A 638 15.77 8.34 -9.96
C CYS A 638 15.41 9.79 -9.61
N LEU A 639 16.12 10.78 -10.18
CA LEU A 639 15.93 12.19 -9.87
C LEU A 639 14.85 12.90 -10.71
N SER A 640 14.38 12.30 -11.81
CA SER A 640 13.26 12.85 -12.61
C SER A 640 12.01 13.18 -11.79
N ASN A 641 11.79 12.42 -10.71
CA ASN A 641 10.62 12.49 -9.85
C ASN A 641 10.79 13.42 -8.64
N TYR A 642 12.00 13.95 -8.39
CA TYR A 642 12.21 14.98 -7.37
C TYR A 642 11.44 16.25 -7.78
N LYS A 643 10.60 16.80 -6.91
CA LYS A 643 9.75 17.95 -7.25
C LYS A 643 10.53 19.27 -7.13
N ILE A 644 10.79 19.95 -8.24
CA ILE A 644 11.23 21.38 -8.25
C ILE A 644 10.01 22.34 -8.29
N THR A 645 8.81 21.80 -8.40
CA THR A 645 7.55 22.56 -8.49
C THR A 645 6.99 23.00 -7.14
N GLU A 646 7.51 22.48 -6.04
CA GLU A 646 7.23 22.98 -4.70
C GLU A 646 8.21 24.11 -4.40
N LYS A 647 7.69 25.23 -3.89
CA LYS A 647 8.36 26.55 -3.92
C LYS A 647 9.65 26.60 -3.10
N ASP A 648 9.79 25.66 -2.18
CA ASP A 648 10.84 25.56 -1.17
C ASP A 648 11.76 24.35 -1.41
N ALA A 649 11.67 23.71 -2.59
CA ALA A 649 12.50 22.57 -2.95
C ALA A 649 13.91 23.00 -3.40
N THR A 650 14.94 22.53 -2.68
CA THR A 650 16.34 22.94 -2.85
C THR A 650 17.28 21.80 -3.31
N PRO A 651 16.97 21.05 -4.39
CA PRO A 651 17.67 19.81 -4.72
C PRO A 651 19.17 19.94 -4.98
N PHE A 652 19.69 21.08 -5.45
CA PHE A 652 21.15 21.24 -5.60
C PHE A 652 21.81 21.31 -4.21
N THR A 653 21.25 22.09 -3.28
CA THR A 653 21.68 22.12 -1.87
C THR A 653 21.56 20.72 -1.24
N ASP A 654 20.42 20.08 -1.47
CA ASP A 654 20.01 18.78 -0.91
C ASP A 654 20.87 17.58 -1.40
N PHE A 655 21.64 17.74 -2.49
CA PHE A 655 22.57 16.74 -3.02
C PHE A 655 24.05 17.14 -3.02
N PHE A 656 24.39 18.44 -2.93
CA PHE A 656 25.77 18.93 -3.03
C PHE A 656 26.28 19.77 -1.86
N ALA A 657 25.41 20.21 -0.96
CA ALA A 657 25.78 20.93 0.26
C ALA A 657 24.93 20.45 1.47
N PRO A 658 24.91 19.14 1.77
CA PRO A 658 23.96 18.54 2.71
C PRO A 658 24.14 19.01 4.16
N GLU A 659 25.32 19.50 4.51
CA GLU A 659 25.63 20.16 5.79
C GLU A 659 24.79 21.42 6.04
N LEU A 660 24.36 22.12 5.00
CA LEU A 660 23.52 23.32 5.11
C LEU A 660 22.04 22.99 5.42
N ASN A 661 21.66 21.71 5.30
CA ASN A 661 20.34 21.17 5.68
C ASN A 661 20.35 20.46 7.06
N ASP A 662 21.53 20.24 7.66
CA ASP A 662 21.68 19.69 9.02
C ASP A 662 21.80 20.86 10.00
N ALA A 663 20.87 20.95 10.98
CA ALA A 663 20.80 22.11 11.86
C ALA A 663 22.06 22.32 12.73
N VAL A 664 22.80 21.26 13.07
CA VAL A 664 24.01 21.36 13.88
C VAL A 664 25.19 21.78 12.99
N LYS A 665 25.39 21.09 11.87
CA LYS A 665 26.50 21.42 10.95
C LYS A 665 26.34 22.78 10.29
N LYS A 666 25.10 23.19 10.01
CA LYS A 666 24.78 24.54 9.56
C LYS A 666 25.17 25.57 10.60
N ASP A 667 24.94 25.33 11.89
CA ASP A 667 25.34 26.26 12.95
C ASP A 667 26.87 26.34 13.10
N GLU A 668 27.56 25.19 13.07
CA GLU A 668 29.03 25.11 13.03
C GLU A 668 29.63 25.87 11.83
N TRP A 669 29.05 25.67 10.63
CA TRP A 669 29.43 26.40 9.43
C TRP A 669 29.15 27.90 9.54
N LEU A 670 27.99 28.30 10.09
CA LEU A 670 27.66 29.71 10.34
C LEU A 670 28.62 30.36 11.35
N VAL A 671 29.03 29.66 12.42
CA VAL A 671 30.07 30.15 13.34
C VAL A 671 31.36 30.41 12.56
N ASN A 672 31.90 29.39 11.89
CA ASN A 672 33.18 29.48 11.18
C ASN A 672 33.17 30.58 10.11
N THR A 673 32.14 30.63 9.26
CA THR A 673 31.98 31.64 8.19
C THR A 673 31.70 33.05 8.75
N SER A 674 31.16 33.18 9.96
CA SER A 674 30.99 34.49 10.62
C SER A 674 32.26 35.05 11.23
N GLN A 675 33.24 34.20 11.59
CA GLN A 675 34.30 34.55 12.52
C GLN A 675 35.19 35.71 12.02
N ASP A 676 35.53 35.74 10.72
CA ASP A 676 36.33 36.83 10.15
C ASP A 676 35.59 38.18 10.18
N SER A 677 34.27 38.17 9.94
CA SER A 677 33.44 39.38 10.03
C SER A 677 33.23 39.85 11.47
N VAL A 678 33.16 38.91 12.42
CA VAL A 678 33.16 39.22 13.86
C VAL A 678 34.51 39.82 14.26
N ASN A 679 35.62 39.22 13.85
CA ASN A 679 36.98 39.69 14.15
C ASN A 679 37.22 41.12 13.61
N GLU A 680 36.87 41.40 12.36
CA GLU A 680 37.02 42.75 11.77
C GLU A 680 36.17 43.80 12.51
N PHE A 681 34.96 43.44 12.93
CA PHE A 681 34.13 44.34 13.76
C PHE A 681 34.74 44.55 15.16
N MET A 682 35.29 43.50 15.78
CA MET A 682 36.00 43.60 17.07
C MET A 682 37.24 44.48 16.97
N GLU A 683 38.10 44.30 15.96
CA GLU A 683 39.31 45.11 15.77
C GLU A 683 38.96 46.60 15.54
N SER A 684 37.90 46.86 14.77
CA SER A 684 37.40 48.21 14.49
C SER A 684 36.89 48.95 15.74
N ASN A 685 36.41 48.21 16.76
CA ASN A 685 35.74 48.79 17.93
C ASN A 685 36.46 48.52 19.28
N LYS A 686 37.48 47.66 19.30
CA LYS A 686 38.39 47.23 20.39
C LYS A 686 37.73 46.72 21.68
N ASN A 687 37.00 47.58 22.36
CA ASN A 687 36.20 47.27 23.55
C ASN A 687 34.77 47.71 23.20
N LEU A 688 33.88 46.73 23.00
CA LEU A 688 32.53 46.99 22.54
C LEU A 688 31.75 47.79 23.57
N LEU A 689 31.95 47.54 24.87
CA LEU A 689 31.25 48.28 25.92
C LEU A 689 31.62 49.78 25.88
N ALA A 690 32.90 50.12 25.80
CA ALA A 690 33.37 51.50 25.72
C ALA A 690 32.92 52.21 24.43
N SER A 691 32.87 51.48 23.31
CA SER A 691 32.39 52.00 22.02
C SER A 691 30.87 52.15 21.96
N PHE A 692 30.11 51.31 22.67
CA PHE A 692 28.65 51.22 22.55
C PHE A 692 27.91 51.24 23.89
N TYR A 693 27.31 52.40 24.17
CA TYR A 693 26.56 52.68 25.40
C TYR A 693 25.42 51.72 25.74
N ALA A 694 24.76 51.10 24.77
CA ALA A 694 23.55 50.30 24.98
C ALA A 694 23.38 49.24 23.87
N PRO A 695 22.63 48.14 24.10
CA PRO A 695 22.46 47.06 23.13
C PRO A 695 21.98 47.54 21.75
N GLU A 696 21.07 48.52 21.71
CA GLU A 696 20.51 49.02 20.45
C GLU A 696 21.52 49.84 19.64
N ASN A 697 22.59 50.36 20.28
CA ASN A 697 23.71 50.99 19.56
C ASN A 697 24.57 49.93 18.87
N VAL A 698 24.85 48.82 19.57
CA VAL A 698 25.61 47.68 19.03
C VAL A 698 24.86 47.10 17.84
N GLU A 699 23.56 46.79 17.99
CA GLU A 699 22.71 46.34 16.89
C GLU A 699 22.73 47.27 15.68
N LYS A 700 22.65 48.59 15.91
CA LYS A 700 22.68 49.58 14.83
C LYS A 700 24.03 49.55 14.09
N ALA A 701 25.14 49.52 14.83
CA ALA A 701 26.48 49.44 14.25
C ALA A 701 26.71 48.13 13.48
N ILE A 702 26.24 46.99 14.01
CA ILE A 702 26.26 45.70 13.33
C ILE A 702 25.44 45.78 12.03
N LYS A 703 24.22 46.32 12.06
CA LYS A 703 23.36 46.48 10.88
C LYS A 703 23.99 47.39 9.80
N GLU A 704 24.71 48.43 10.20
CA GLU A 704 25.44 49.32 9.30
C GLU A 704 26.70 48.65 8.71
N PHE A 705 27.48 47.92 9.53
CA PHE A 705 28.63 47.13 9.07
C PHE A 705 28.24 46.00 8.11
N ILE A 706 27.20 45.23 8.44
CA ILE A 706 26.64 44.18 7.58
C ILE A 706 26.16 44.77 6.25
N ALA A 707 25.57 45.98 6.26
CA ALA A 707 25.10 46.63 5.05
C ALA A 707 26.26 47.03 4.11
N THR A 708 27.40 47.51 4.65
CA THR A 708 28.59 47.84 3.83
C THR A 708 29.36 46.59 3.38
N LYS A 709 29.23 45.46 4.10
CA LYS A 709 29.89 44.17 3.78
C LYS A 709 29.03 43.21 2.96
N LYS A 710 27.80 43.58 2.60
CA LYS A 710 26.79 42.67 2.02
C LYS A 710 27.26 41.89 0.79
N GLU A 711 27.93 42.54 -0.16
CA GLU A 711 28.39 41.88 -1.39
C GLU A 711 29.50 40.85 -1.10
N ASN A 712 30.49 41.24 -0.28
CA ASN A 712 31.53 40.32 0.20
C ASN A 712 30.93 39.11 0.94
N LEU A 713 29.89 39.30 1.76
CA LEU A 713 29.18 38.20 2.45
C LEU A 713 28.44 37.29 1.46
N GLU A 714 27.74 37.85 0.47
CA GLU A 714 27.05 37.05 -0.55
C GLU A 714 28.01 36.22 -1.42
N ASP A 715 29.24 36.69 -1.66
CA ASP A 715 30.25 35.92 -2.40
C ASP A 715 31.10 35.02 -1.50
N HIS A 716 31.33 35.37 -0.23
CA HIS A 716 31.97 34.45 0.71
C HIS A 716 31.10 33.20 0.97
N ILE A 717 29.77 33.32 0.95
CA ILE A 717 28.83 32.18 0.98
C ILE A 717 29.00 31.25 -0.24
N LEU A 718 29.39 31.78 -1.41
CA LEU A 718 29.67 30.94 -2.60
C LEU A 718 30.94 30.09 -2.44
N ASP A 719 31.96 30.61 -1.74
CA ASP A 719 33.29 30.00 -1.68
C ASP A 719 33.59 29.24 -0.38
N SER A 720 32.88 29.54 0.71
CA SER A 720 32.94 28.80 1.99
C SER A 720 32.02 27.58 2.05
N ALA A 721 31.02 27.45 1.18
CA ALA A 721 30.19 26.25 1.10
C ALA A 721 30.96 25.11 0.41
N SER A 722 31.13 23.97 1.08
CA SER A 722 31.69 22.79 0.44
C SER A 722 30.71 22.25 -0.61
N VAL A 723 31.22 21.83 -1.76
CA VAL A 723 30.40 21.34 -2.89
C VAL A 723 30.80 19.91 -3.18
N GLU A 724 30.26 18.99 -2.37
CA GLU A 724 30.53 17.55 -2.46
C GLU A 724 29.23 16.76 -2.63
N VAL A 725 29.23 15.80 -3.57
CA VAL A 725 28.03 14.99 -3.83
C VAL A 725 27.75 14.05 -2.65
N ASN A 726 26.53 14.11 -2.12
CA ASN A 726 26.08 13.27 -1.00
C ASN A 726 25.96 11.80 -1.43
N MET A 727 27.07 11.08 -1.42
CA MET A 727 27.16 9.68 -1.87
C MET A 727 26.23 8.74 -1.09
N ASP A 728 25.90 9.01 0.17
CA ASP A 728 24.96 8.19 0.94
C ASP A 728 23.51 8.39 0.50
N LYS A 729 23.16 9.59 0.03
CA LYS A 729 21.89 9.83 -0.64
C LYS A 729 21.83 9.15 -2.00
N ILE A 730 22.92 9.16 -2.77
CA ILE A 730 23.03 8.44 -4.06
C ILE A 730 22.89 6.92 -3.88
N LYS A 731 23.58 6.32 -2.90
CA LYS A 731 23.45 4.89 -2.56
C LYS A 731 22.01 4.47 -2.21
N ARG A 732 21.18 5.40 -1.71
CA ARG A 732 19.78 5.18 -1.31
C ARG A 732 18.75 5.45 -2.42
N LEU A 733 19.15 5.98 -3.58
CA LEU A 733 18.24 6.20 -4.71
C LEU A 733 17.65 4.87 -5.19
N ARG A 734 16.35 4.87 -5.57
CA ARG A 734 15.64 3.73 -6.18
C ARG A 734 14.39 4.22 -6.90
N ASN A 735 14.22 3.89 -8.18
CA ASN A 735 12.97 4.11 -8.92
C ASN A 735 12.54 2.80 -9.60
N VAL A 736 11.73 1.99 -8.90
CA VAL A 736 11.28 0.67 -9.39
C VAL A 736 10.49 0.79 -10.70
N SER A 737 9.65 1.81 -10.84
CA SER A 737 8.79 2.04 -12.01
C SER A 737 9.52 2.47 -13.29
N SER A 738 10.80 2.89 -13.21
CA SER A 738 11.57 3.36 -14.37
C SER A 738 12.93 2.67 -14.53
N CYS A 739 13.58 2.28 -13.44
CA CYS A 739 14.84 1.52 -13.47
C CYS A 739 14.63 0.00 -13.37
N GLY A 740 13.46 -0.47 -12.93
CA GLY A 740 13.29 -1.83 -12.42
C GLY A 740 13.84 -1.97 -11.00
N ASP A 741 13.89 -3.20 -10.47
CA ASP A 741 14.41 -3.44 -9.12
C ASP A 741 15.95 -3.50 -9.06
N ILE A 742 16.55 -2.34 -9.32
CA ILE A 742 18.00 -2.12 -9.37
C ILE A 742 18.41 -1.10 -8.30
N ARG A 743 19.56 -1.36 -7.67
CA ARG A 743 20.21 -0.47 -6.71
C ARG A 743 21.53 0.06 -7.28
N PHE A 744 22.03 1.17 -6.75
CA PHE A 744 23.29 1.78 -7.20
C PHE A 744 24.47 0.77 -7.24
N TYR A 745 24.56 -0.14 -6.26
CA TYR A 745 25.60 -1.17 -6.22
C TYR A 745 25.39 -2.36 -7.20
N SER A 746 24.18 -2.56 -7.73
CA SER A 746 23.93 -3.65 -8.69
C SER A 746 24.71 -3.48 -9.99
N PHE A 747 24.98 -2.24 -10.40
CA PHE A 747 25.84 -1.94 -11.55
C PHE A 747 27.31 -2.30 -11.31
N ARG A 748 27.77 -2.33 -10.05
CA ARG A 748 29.14 -2.76 -9.68
C ARG A 748 29.25 -4.28 -9.77
N ALA A 749 28.32 -5.01 -9.16
CA ALA A 749 28.26 -6.47 -9.28
C ALA A 749 28.10 -6.93 -10.75
N TRP A 750 27.30 -6.21 -11.55
CA TRP A 750 27.24 -6.42 -13.01
C TRP A 750 28.58 -6.15 -13.70
N ALA A 751 29.24 -5.02 -13.41
CA ALA A 751 30.52 -4.69 -14.02
C ALA A 751 31.63 -5.72 -13.70
N GLU A 752 31.63 -6.26 -12.48
CA GLU A 752 32.49 -7.37 -12.04
C GLU A 752 32.18 -8.66 -12.81
N GLU A 753 30.91 -9.04 -12.96
CA GLU A 753 30.46 -10.21 -13.75
C GLU A 753 30.79 -10.08 -15.24
N MET A 754 30.82 -8.84 -15.75
CA MET A 754 31.21 -8.49 -17.12
C MET A 754 32.73 -8.39 -17.33
N GLY A 755 33.54 -8.59 -16.29
CA GLY A 755 35.01 -8.55 -16.37
C GLY A 755 35.61 -7.16 -16.59
N ILE A 756 34.91 -6.09 -16.22
CA ILE A 756 35.47 -4.73 -16.27
C ILE A 756 36.56 -4.60 -15.18
N PRO A 757 37.78 -4.10 -15.49
CA PRO A 757 38.85 -3.97 -14.50
C PRO A 757 38.46 -3.06 -13.33
N GLN A 758 38.83 -3.44 -12.10
CA GLN A 758 38.40 -2.76 -10.86
C GLN A 758 38.72 -1.25 -10.84
N GLU A 759 39.82 -0.83 -11.45
CA GLU A 759 40.18 0.59 -11.63
C GLU A 759 39.12 1.35 -12.43
N LYS A 760 38.63 0.77 -13.53
CA LYS A 760 37.59 1.37 -14.39
C LYS A 760 36.22 1.33 -13.73
N ILE A 761 35.93 0.30 -12.93
CA ILE A 761 34.75 0.28 -12.07
C ILE A 761 34.83 1.39 -11.03
N ASN A 762 35.96 1.56 -10.35
CA ASN A 762 36.10 2.59 -9.32
C ASN A 762 35.99 4.01 -9.91
N ALA A 763 36.60 4.29 -11.06
CA ALA A 763 36.48 5.57 -11.75
C ALA A 763 35.03 5.96 -12.08
N ALA A 764 34.16 5.00 -12.42
CA ALA A 764 32.74 5.24 -12.67
C ALA A 764 31.93 5.61 -11.41
N TYR A 765 32.51 5.43 -10.21
CA TYR A 765 31.91 5.69 -8.90
C TYR A 765 32.64 6.79 -8.12
N GLU A 766 33.66 7.44 -8.70
CA GLU A 766 34.35 8.56 -8.05
C GLU A 766 33.38 9.73 -7.79
N PRO A 767 33.46 10.42 -6.64
CA PRO A 767 32.55 11.52 -6.32
C PRO A 767 32.50 12.62 -7.38
N SER A 768 33.63 12.91 -8.03
CA SER A 768 33.75 13.83 -9.18
C SER A 768 32.88 13.40 -10.36
N GLN A 769 32.93 12.11 -10.74
CA GLN A 769 32.16 11.57 -11.85
C GLN A 769 30.66 11.44 -11.51
N VAL A 770 30.34 11.07 -10.26
CA VAL A 770 28.96 11.01 -9.76
C VAL A 770 28.34 12.41 -9.65
N LEU A 771 29.13 13.43 -9.29
CA LEU A 771 28.70 14.83 -9.27
C LEU A 771 28.22 15.31 -10.65
N VAL A 772 28.94 14.94 -11.72
CA VAL A 772 28.50 15.23 -13.11
C VAL A 772 27.17 14.53 -13.42
N TYR A 773 27.01 13.25 -13.06
CA TYR A 773 25.74 12.52 -13.29
C TYR A 773 24.56 13.17 -12.59
N VAL A 774 24.73 13.62 -11.33
CA VAL A 774 23.67 14.27 -10.55
C VAL A 774 23.37 15.67 -11.08
N CYS A 775 24.38 16.43 -11.47
CA CYS A 775 24.20 17.75 -12.09
C CYS A 775 23.38 17.64 -13.38
N GLU A 776 23.76 16.73 -14.28
CA GLU A 776 23.01 16.49 -15.52
C GLU A 776 21.60 15.93 -15.29
N ALA A 777 21.40 15.10 -14.27
CA ALA A 777 20.08 14.60 -13.89
C ALA A 777 19.13 15.69 -13.37
N LEU A 778 19.65 16.68 -12.63
CA LEU A 778 18.88 17.82 -12.14
C LEU A 778 18.63 18.87 -13.24
N LYS A 779 19.61 19.09 -14.15
CA LYS A 779 19.46 19.95 -15.34
C LYS A 779 18.46 19.36 -16.37
N ASN A 780 18.63 18.10 -16.73
CA ASN A 780 17.93 17.42 -17.82
C ASN A 780 17.01 16.32 -17.26
N ARG A 781 15.76 16.70 -16.93
CA ARG A 781 14.79 15.83 -16.22
C ARG A 781 14.34 14.59 -16.97
N ASN A 782 14.16 14.68 -18.29
CA ASN A 782 13.71 13.56 -19.11
C ASN A 782 14.90 12.77 -19.71
N SER A 783 14.66 11.51 -20.05
CA SER A 783 15.67 10.59 -20.59
C SER A 783 16.29 11.08 -21.92
N LYS A 784 15.46 11.69 -22.77
CA LYS A 784 15.85 12.22 -24.08
C LYS A 784 16.93 13.30 -23.96
N ASP A 785 16.70 14.32 -23.14
CA ASP A 785 17.61 15.47 -23.03
C ASP A 785 18.97 15.11 -22.40
N ARG A 786 19.03 14.07 -21.56
CA ARG A 786 20.30 13.50 -21.05
C ARG A 786 21.04 12.72 -22.12
N MET A 787 20.34 11.88 -22.88
CA MET A 787 20.96 10.98 -23.85
C MET A 787 21.33 11.65 -25.17
N SER A 788 20.70 12.78 -25.52
CA SER A 788 20.98 13.54 -26.74
C SER A 788 22.11 14.58 -26.62
N LYS A 789 22.74 14.73 -25.44
CA LYS A 789 23.78 15.73 -25.18
C LYS A 789 25.02 15.05 -24.61
N GLN A 790 26.20 15.61 -24.89
CA GLN A 790 27.40 15.28 -24.15
C GLN A 790 27.32 15.94 -22.75
N PRO A 791 27.67 15.26 -21.65
CA PRO A 791 27.71 15.88 -20.33
C PRO A 791 28.68 17.06 -20.26
N ASP A 792 28.34 18.08 -19.45
CA ASP A 792 29.28 19.16 -19.12
C ASP A 792 30.54 18.63 -18.42
N SER A 793 31.64 19.40 -18.46
CA SER A 793 32.85 19.04 -17.69
C SER A 793 32.59 19.11 -16.18
N HIS A 794 33.41 18.40 -15.39
CA HIS A 794 33.37 18.48 -13.93
C HIS A 794 33.50 19.93 -13.42
N GLY A 795 34.40 20.72 -14.04
CA GLY A 795 34.60 22.13 -13.68
C GLY A 795 33.42 23.03 -14.04
N ASP A 796 32.65 22.71 -15.07
CA ASP A 796 31.46 23.47 -15.46
C ASP A 796 30.22 23.05 -14.66
N CYS A 797 30.11 21.75 -14.33
CA CYS A 797 29.15 21.25 -13.36
C CYS A 797 29.32 21.94 -12.00
N LEU A 798 30.55 22.06 -11.48
CA LEU A 798 30.81 22.76 -10.20
C LEU A 798 30.37 24.23 -10.23
N LYS A 799 30.61 24.96 -11.32
CA LYS A 799 30.14 26.35 -11.49
C LYS A 799 28.61 26.43 -11.47
N GLU A 800 27.93 25.55 -12.19
CA GLU A 800 26.47 25.54 -12.24
C GLU A 800 25.86 25.11 -10.89
N ILE A 801 26.45 24.14 -10.19
CA ILE A 801 26.03 23.75 -8.85
C ILE A 801 26.16 24.92 -7.87
N LYS A 802 27.34 25.56 -7.75
CA LYS A 802 27.52 26.76 -6.89
C LYS A 802 26.46 27.83 -7.17
N LYS A 803 26.20 28.09 -8.46
CA LYS A 803 25.18 29.04 -8.94
C LYS A 803 23.75 28.65 -8.55
N GLN A 804 23.36 27.37 -8.64
CA GLN A 804 22.03 26.93 -8.22
C GLN A 804 21.90 26.87 -6.69
N VAL A 805 22.93 26.48 -5.94
CA VAL A 805 22.93 26.51 -4.46
C VAL A 805 22.78 27.95 -3.94
N LYS A 806 23.47 28.95 -4.53
CA LYS A 806 23.26 30.38 -4.17
C LYS A 806 21.82 30.83 -4.45
N LYS A 807 21.21 30.35 -5.53
CA LYS A 807 19.84 30.69 -5.94
C LYS A 807 18.77 30.02 -5.06
N GLU A 808 19.00 28.78 -4.64
CA GLU A 808 18.12 28.01 -3.75
C GLU A 808 18.18 28.52 -2.31
N SER A 809 19.39 28.57 -1.73
CA SER A 809 19.59 28.69 -0.29
C SER A 809 20.28 29.99 0.12
N GLY A 810 20.97 30.68 -0.80
CA GLY A 810 21.83 31.83 -0.50
C GLY A 810 21.13 33.01 0.18
N LYS A 811 19.83 33.25 -0.08
CA LYS A 811 19.07 34.30 0.63
C LYS A 811 18.84 33.96 2.10
N THR A 812 18.50 32.71 2.39
CA THR A 812 18.24 32.22 3.75
C THR A 812 19.55 32.17 4.52
N LEU A 813 20.59 31.57 3.93
CA LEU A 813 21.95 31.50 4.50
C LEU A 813 22.53 32.88 4.80
N LEU A 814 22.30 33.88 3.93
CA LEU A 814 22.71 35.26 4.19
C LEU A 814 22.00 35.84 5.42
N GLU A 815 20.69 35.61 5.59
CA GLU A 815 19.97 36.10 6.76
C GLU A 815 20.40 35.38 8.05
N ASP A 816 20.57 34.05 7.98
CA ASP A 816 21.10 33.24 9.08
C ASP A 816 22.51 33.71 9.50
N LEU A 817 23.38 34.04 8.54
CA LEU A 817 24.72 34.55 8.78
C LEU A 817 24.70 35.94 9.45
N LYS A 818 23.79 36.85 9.04
CA LYS A 818 23.61 38.14 9.72
C LYS A 818 23.17 37.95 11.17
N ASN A 819 22.23 37.04 11.40
CA ASN A 819 21.74 36.73 12.74
C ASN A 819 22.88 36.16 13.59
N LYS A 820 23.67 35.22 13.07
CA LYS A 820 24.83 34.64 13.78
C LYS A 820 25.92 35.66 14.10
N ILE A 821 26.30 36.52 13.14
CA ILE A 821 27.21 37.66 13.36
C ILE A 821 26.67 38.57 14.47
N THR A 822 25.36 38.87 14.45
CA THR A 822 24.70 39.70 15.45
C THR A 822 24.75 39.05 16.83
N ASP A 823 24.36 37.79 16.95
CA ASP A 823 24.33 37.05 18.22
C ASP A 823 25.71 36.92 18.85
N LEU A 824 26.76 36.65 18.05
CA LEU A 824 28.13 36.53 18.55
C LEU A 824 28.68 37.87 19.08
N ILE A 825 28.52 38.96 18.32
CA ILE A 825 28.98 40.30 18.74
C ILE A 825 28.16 40.78 19.95
N MET A 826 26.85 40.55 19.97
CA MET A 826 25.98 40.90 21.10
C MET A 826 26.29 40.07 22.35
N SER A 827 26.66 38.80 22.20
CA SER A 827 27.13 37.94 23.30
C SER A 827 28.45 38.47 23.88
N GLN A 828 29.40 38.86 23.04
CA GLN A 828 30.67 39.45 23.48
C GLN A 828 30.48 40.82 24.16
N TRP A 829 29.62 41.71 23.63
CA TRP A 829 29.28 42.96 24.31
C TRP A 829 28.57 42.73 25.66
N ARG A 830 27.69 41.72 25.77
CA ARG A 830 27.07 41.35 27.05
C ARG A 830 28.09 40.82 28.05
N LYS A 831 29.06 40.01 27.61
CA LYS A 831 30.16 39.51 28.44
C LYS A 831 31.03 40.66 28.96
N GLU A 832 31.33 41.65 28.13
CA GLU A 832 32.02 42.89 28.54
C GLU A 832 31.17 43.72 29.52
N TYR A 833 29.85 43.88 29.25
CA TYR A 833 28.93 44.54 30.16
C TYR A 833 28.93 43.87 31.53
N PHE A 834 28.68 42.56 31.60
CA PHE A 834 28.58 41.83 32.86
C PHE A 834 29.90 41.80 33.63
N SER A 835 31.06 41.70 32.96
CA SER A 835 32.37 41.82 33.62
C SER A 835 32.60 43.24 34.18
N ALA A 836 32.15 44.29 33.49
CA ALA A 836 32.22 45.66 33.99
C ALA A 836 31.13 46.00 35.04
N HIS A 837 30.13 45.14 35.22
CA HIS A 837 29.00 45.28 36.15
C HIS A 837 28.93 44.10 37.15
N GLU A 838 30.04 43.40 37.38
CA GLU A 838 30.15 42.29 38.33
C GLU A 838 30.03 42.79 39.79
N HIS A 839 30.52 44.01 40.05
CA HIS A 839 30.37 44.69 41.33
C HIS A 839 29.12 45.57 41.39
N VAL A 840 28.61 45.75 42.61
CA VAL A 840 27.43 46.56 42.89
C VAL A 840 27.72 48.07 42.76
N ALA A 841 26.75 48.84 42.27
CA ALA A 841 26.85 50.30 42.15
C ALA A 841 27.04 50.98 43.53
N LYS A 842 28.09 51.77 43.71
CA LYS A 842 28.40 52.35 45.02
C LYS A 842 27.44 53.51 45.36
N PRO A 843 26.75 53.53 46.53
CA PRO A 843 25.86 54.62 46.89
C PRO A 843 26.65 55.81 47.43
N LEU A 844 26.66 56.91 46.68
CA LEU A 844 27.47 58.10 46.95
C LEU A 844 26.61 59.31 47.33
N SER A 845 27.15 60.23 48.12
CA SER A 845 26.58 61.56 48.37
C SER A 845 26.67 62.47 47.13
N PRO A 846 25.87 63.55 47.04
CA PRO A 846 26.02 64.55 45.98
C PRO A 846 27.44 65.11 45.87
N GLU A 847 28.09 65.33 47.00
CA GLU A 847 29.43 65.91 47.12
C GLU A 847 30.51 64.95 46.57
N GLU A 848 30.45 63.67 46.97
CA GLU A 848 31.30 62.59 46.40
C GLU A 848 31.09 62.46 44.88
N ILE A 849 29.84 62.51 44.40
CA ILE A 849 29.53 62.43 42.97
C ILE A 849 30.09 63.63 42.21
N VAL A 850 30.05 64.85 42.76
CA VAL A 850 30.65 66.04 42.10
C VAL A 850 32.17 65.85 41.95
N VAL A 851 32.86 65.42 43.01
CA VAL A 851 34.32 65.21 42.98
C VAL A 851 34.71 64.11 41.99
N GLU A 852 34.05 62.94 42.05
CA GLU A 852 34.37 61.83 41.16
C GLU A 852 33.97 62.11 39.70
N ALA A 853 32.85 62.80 39.45
CA ALA A 853 32.44 63.16 38.10
C ALA A 853 33.37 64.21 37.46
N GLN A 854 33.85 65.19 38.23
CA GLN A 854 34.89 66.12 37.78
C GLN A 854 36.18 65.37 37.41
N ALA A 855 36.57 64.35 38.18
CA ALA A 855 37.73 63.51 37.85
C ALA A 855 37.55 62.69 36.56
N GLN A 856 36.31 62.36 36.19
CA GLN A 856 35.96 61.76 34.89
C GLN A 856 35.76 62.79 33.75
N GLY A 857 36.06 64.08 33.99
CA GLY A 857 35.91 65.15 33.00
C GLY A 857 34.46 65.61 32.76
N VAL A 858 33.51 65.20 33.61
CA VAL A 858 32.15 65.75 33.59
C VAL A 858 32.18 67.11 34.28
N ASP A 859 32.01 68.18 33.49
CA ASP A 859 31.70 69.51 34.00
C ASP A 859 30.47 69.45 34.92
N VAL A 860 30.65 69.62 36.23
CA VAL A 860 29.58 69.70 37.23
C VAL A 860 30.10 70.40 38.48
N THR A 861 29.20 71.09 39.18
CA THR A 861 29.42 71.75 40.48
C THR A 861 28.24 71.45 41.40
N GLU A 862 28.34 71.75 42.69
CA GLU A 862 27.23 71.60 43.64
C GLU A 862 25.97 72.36 43.16
N ASP A 863 26.12 73.61 42.71
CA ASP A 863 25.03 74.43 42.14
C ASP A 863 24.37 73.84 40.88
N THR A 864 25.14 73.10 40.08
CA THR A 864 24.66 72.53 38.81
C THR A 864 24.30 71.04 38.91
N PHE A 865 24.56 70.40 40.05
CA PHE A 865 24.33 68.98 40.29
C PHE A 865 22.89 68.56 39.93
N GLN A 866 21.89 69.26 40.47
CA GLN A 866 20.46 68.97 40.21
C GLN A 866 20.01 69.25 38.77
N GLN A 867 20.82 69.96 37.97
CA GLN A 867 20.55 70.23 36.55
C GLN A 867 21.06 69.10 35.65
N LYS A 868 22.19 68.48 36.02
CA LYS A 868 22.86 67.41 35.24
C LYS A 868 22.51 66.00 35.74
N TYR A 869 22.23 65.83 37.02
CA TYR A 869 21.94 64.54 37.65
C TYR A 869 20.49 64.42 38.17
N ARG A 870 19.98 63.18 38.12
CA ARG A 870 18.69 62.77 38.67
C ARG A 870 18.91 61.87 39.88
N TYR A 871 19.38 62.48 40.97
CA TYR A 871 19.75 61.78 42.19
C TYR A 871 18.52 61.28 42.98
N ASP A 872 18.56 60.02 43.40
CA ASP A 872 17.60 59.44 44.34
C ASP A 872 18.19 59.45 45.74
N ALA A 873 17.88 60.50 46.50
CA ALA A 873 18.29 60.67 47.88
C ALA A 873 17.80 59.55 48.83
N LYS A 874 16.93 58.63 48.38
CA LYS A 874 16.62 57.43 49.17
C LYS A 874 17.75 56.40 49.07
N CYS A 875 18.05 55.87 47.88
CA CYS A 875 19.08 54.84 47.71
C CYS A 875 20.50 55.39 47.47
N LYS A 876 20.69 56.72 47.42
CA LYS A 876 21.95 57.39 47.04
C LYS A 876 22.45 57.01 45.63
N LEU A 877 21.52 56.79 44.70
CA LEU A 877 21.81 56.39 43.32
C LEU A 877 21.30 57.39 42.28
N LEU A 878 22.00 57.46 41.16
CA LEU A 878 21.69 58.26 39.99
C LEU A 878 20.71 57.52 39.08
N ARG A 879 19.64 58.20 38.66
CA ARG A 879 18.66 57.68 37.72
C ARG A 879 18.97 58.06 36.26
N ASN A 880 20.20 58.51 35.98
CA ASN A 880 20.65 58.92 34.65
C ASN A 880 22.16 58.73 34.37
N ALA A 881 22.90 58.00 35.19
CA ALA A 881 24.33 57.72 35.01
C ALA A 881 24.71 56.43 35.74
N CYS A 882 25.73 55.69 35.26
CA CYS A 882 26.18 54.47 35.93
C CYS A 882 27.03 54.80 37.17
N GLN A 883 26.94 53.97 38.22
CA GLN A 883 27.67 54.12 39.50
C GLN A 883 28.57 52.90 39.81
N ILE A 884 28.98 52.17 38.78
CA ILE A 884 29.97 51.08 38.89
C ILE A 884 31.28 51.58 38.27
N PRO A 885 32.38 51.75 39.04
CA PRO A 885 33.63 52.36 38.55
C PRO A 885 34.30 51.64 37.38
N ALA A 886 34.04 50.35 37.20
CA ALA A 886 34.56 49.57 36.07
C ALA A 886 33.80 49.80 34.74
N CYS A 887 32.64 50.47 34.78
CA CYS A 887 31.90 50.82 33.56
C CYS A 887 32.56 52.02 32.84
N PRO A 888 32.83 51.94 31.51
CA PRO A 888 33.37 53.06 30.72
C PRO A 888 32.51 54.35 30.72
N PHE A 889 31.28 54.29 31.25
CA PHE A 889 30.37 55.43 31.38
C PHE A 889 30.05 55.77 32.84
N TYR A 890 30.99 55.46 33.75
CA TYR A 890 30.90 55.82 35.16
C TYR A 890 30.63 57.33 35.32
N LEU A 891 29.58 57.65 36.08
CA LEU A 891 29.04 58.98 36.34
C LEU A 891 28.65 59.84 35.11
N PHE A 892 28.75 59.37 33.87
CA PHE A 892 28.36 60.15 32.69
C PHE A 892 26.83 60.37 32.59
N PRO A 893 26.32 61.62 32.68
CA PRO A 893 24.89 61.89 32.71
C PRO A 893 24.22 61.80 31.34
N THR A 894 23.26 60.89 31.19
CA THR A 894 22.55 60.66 29.93
C THR A 894 21.08 60.29 30.10
N ARG A 895 20.24 60.82 29.20
CA ARG A 895 18.80 60.50 29.14
C ARG A 895 18.53 59.05 28.73
N ARG A 896 19.53 58.33 28.20
CA ARG A 896 19.44 56.94 27.71
C ARG A 896 19.81 55.87 28.74
N PHE A 897 20.10 56.23 30.00
CA PHE A 897 20.55 55.27 31.04
C PHE A 897 19.64 54.04 31.23
N ASN A 898 18.33 54.19 31.01
CA ASN A 898 17.39 53.07 31.03
C ASN A 898 17.61 51.99 29.95
N GLN A 899 18.41 52.27 28.91
CA GLN A 899 18.79 51.36 27.84
C GLN A 899 20.15 50.69 28.10
N HIS A 900 21.04 51.37 28.84
CA HIS A 900 22.27 50.76 29.38
C HIS A 900 21.90 49.60 30.31
N LEU A 901 21.09 49.90 31.34
CA LEU A 901 20.53 48.90 32.28
C LEU A 901 19.45 47.99 31.65
N ALA A 902 19.31 47.92 30.32
CA ALA A 902 18.31 47.04 29.70
C ALA A 902 18.72 45.55 29.79
N VAL A 903 20.03 45.26 29.82
CA VAL A 903 20.58 43.89 29.87
C VAL A 903 20.19 43.21 31.18
N GLU A 904 20.45 43.90 32.29
CA GLU A 904 20.20 43.43 33.64
C GLU A 904 18.72 43.04 33.82
N ARG A 905 17.81 43.81 33.21
CA ARG A 905 16.34 43.60 33.27
C ARG A 905 15.84 42.35 32.55
N VAL A 906 16.73 41.64 31.86
CA VAL A 906 16.44 40.39 31.16
C VAL A 906 17.28 39.23 31.72
N SER A 907 18.43 39.50 32.35
CA SER A 907 19.18 38.46 33.08
C SER A 907 18.53 38.12 34.42
N GLY A 908 18.56 36.84 34.79
CA GLY A 908 18.25 36.38 36.14
C GLY A 908 19.36 36.70 37.15
N GLU A 909 20.55 37.09 36.72
CA GLU A 909 21.74 37.26 37.59
C GLU A 909 21.71 38.57 38.40
N PHE A 910 20.90 39.56 38.01
CA PHE A 910 20.95 40.92 38.55
C PHE A 910 19.85 41.19 39.60
N PRO A 911 20.20 41.33 40.89
CA PRO A 911 19.23 41.60 41.96
C PRO A 911 18.76 43.07 41.95
N HIS A 912 17.81 43.42 41.09
CA HIS A 912 17.28 44.80 40.99
C HIS A 912 16.72 45.39 42.29
N SER A 913 16.33 44.54 43.24
CA SER A 913 15.82 44.92 44.56
C SER A 913 16.94 45.26 45.56
N LEU A 914 18.20 44.88 45.29
CA LEU A 914 19.37 44.92 46.19
C LEU A 914 19.48 46.22 47.01
N HIS A 915 19.55 47.38 46.35
CA HIS A 915 19.67 48.69 47.01
C HIS A 915 18.41 49.15 47.74
N VAL A 916 17.25 48.57 47.43
CA VAL A 916 16.00 48.85 48.13
C VAL A 916 15.91 48.00 49.37
N VAL A 917 16.13 46.69 49.26
CA VAL A 917 16.10 45.74 50.40
C VAL A 917 17.22 46.04 51.38
N SER A 918 18.47 46.16 50.92
CA SER A 918 19.62 46.48 51.78
C SER A 918 19.53 47.87 52.42
N LYS A 919 18.63 48.75 51.95
CA LYS A 919 18.27 49.98 52.67
C LYS A 919 17.09 49.80 53.62
N GLU A 920 15.97 49.23 53.16
CA GLU A 920 14.77 49.04 53.99
C GLU A 920 15.04 48.07 55.17
N MET A 921 16.11 47.26 55.07
CA MET A 921 16.58 46.31 56.09
C MET A 921 18.03 46.57 56.58
N CYS A 922 18.53 47.82 56.57
CA CYS A 922 19.94 48.12 56.94
C CYS A 922 20.33 47.89 58.42
N ASP A 923 19.36 47.51 59.27
CA ASP A 923 19.58 47.09 60.65
C ASP A 923 19.59 45.56 60.85
N GLU A 924 19.27 44.77 59.82
CA GLU A 924 19.24 43.29 59.80
C GLU A 924 20.61 42.65 59.52
N ASN A 925 20.69 41.30 59.59
CA ASN A 925 21.89 40.55 59.19
C ASN A 925 21.94 40.29 57.66
N VAL A 926 23.13 39.96 57.14
CA VAL A 926 23.34 39.78 55.69
C VAL A 926 22.52 38.62 55.12
N ASP A 927 22.38 37.52 55.88
CA ASP A 927 21.71 36.30 55.42
C ASP A 927 20.20 36.52 55.21
N HIS A 928 19.55 37.26 56.11
CA HIS A 928 18.14 37.64 56.01
C HIS A 928 17.90 38.55 54.80
N VAL A 929 18.79 39.52 54.59
CA VAL A 929 18.76 40.45 53.43
C VAL A 929 18.96 39.69 52.12
N MET A 930 19.91 38.75 52.06
CA MET A 930 20.10 37.88 50.89
C MET A 930 18.85 37.04 50.59
N GLN A 931 18.24 36.42 51.60
CA GLN A 931 17.03 35.61 51.39
C GLN A 931 15.87 36.43 50.83
N GLU A 932 15.65 37.65 51.33
CA GLU A 932 14.63 38.56 50.79
C GLU A 932 14.90 39.03 49.34
N ILE A 933 16.17 39.08 48.93
CA ILE A 933 16.55 39.37 47.55
C ILE A 933 16.33 38.14 46.65
N ILE A 934 16.75 36.94 47.07
CA ILE A 934 16.61 35.67 46.31
C ILE A 934 15.13 35.29 46.14
N THR A 935 14.36 35.32 47.22
CA THR A 935 12.91 35.01 47.21
C THR A 935 12.07 36.11 46.56
N GLY A 936 12.59 37.35 46.55
CA GLY A 936 11.96 38.51 45.94
C GLY A 936 10.69 38.99 46.63
N SER A 937 10.46 38.69 47.92
CA SER A 937 9.23 39.04 48.64
C SER A 937 8.94 40.56 48.61
N HIS A 938 9.98 41.39 48.74
CA HIS A 938 9.90 42.85 48.60
C HIS A 938 9.37 43.36 47.23
N SER A 939 9.30 42.54 46.18
CA SER A 939 8.81 42.97 44.86
C SER A 939 7.30 43.25 44.77
N GLY A 940 6.53 42.93 45.83
CA GLY A 940 5.07 42.87 45.84
C GLY A 940 4.26 44.18 45.97
N ARG A 941 4.75 45.36 45.53
CA ARG A 941 3.90 46.58 45.54
C ARG A 941 3.01 46.65 44.28
N LYS A 942 1.68 46.81 44.47
CA LYS A 942 0.63 46.66 43.43
C LYS A 942 0.99 47.36 42.10
N GLY A 943 1.00 46.59 41.01
CA GLY A 943 1.02 47.13 39.63
C GLY A 943 2.31 46.95 38.82
N ARG A 944 3.35 46.31 39.36
CA ARG A 944 4.57 45.94 38.59
C ARG A 944 4.61 44.45 38.26
N LYS A 945 5.27 44.08 37.16
CA LYS A 945 5.68 42.68 36.93
C LYS A 945 6.64 42.26 38.06
N LYS A 946 6.55 41.01 38.52
CA LYS A 946 7.61 40.41 39.34
C LYS A 946 8.92 40.41 38.57
N CYS A 947 10.04 40.59 39.27
CA CYS A 947 11.37 40.32 38.73
C CYS A 947 11.52 38.82 38.39
N PRO A 948 12.47 38.43 37.52
CA PRO A 948 12.91 37.05 37.46
C PRO A 948 13.41 36.59 38.85
N ILE A 949 13.33 35.29 39.11
CA ILE A 949 13.96 34.69 40.30
C ILE A 949 15.46 34.72 40.07
N VAL A 950 16.22 35.23 41.05
CA VAL A 950 17.68 35.28 40.98
C VAL A 950 18.25 33.98 41.54
N GLU A 951 19.24 33.40 40.84
CA GLU A 951 19.89 32.19 41.32
C GLU A 951 20.77 32.48 42.55
N PRO A 952 20.88 31.56 43.53
CA PRO A 952 21.62 31.84 44.76
C PRO A 952 23.12 32.07 44.59
N GLU A 953 23.75 31.44 43.59
CA GLU A 953 25.20 31.44 43.40
C GLU A 953 25.77 32.82 43.00
N PRO A 954 25.18 33.57 42.04
CA PRO A 954 25.54 34.98 41.82
C PRO A 954 25.44 35.86 43.06
N ILE A 955 24.36 35.76 43.84
CA ILE A 955 24.16 36.60 45.04
C ILE A 955 25.17 36.27 46.15
N GLN A 956 25.59 35.01 46.29
CA GLN A 956 26.62 34.63 47.27
C GLN A 956 27.98 35.31 47.03
N LYS A 957 28.31 35.65 45.78
CA LYS A 957 29.55 36.39 45.47
C LYS A 957 29.50 37.84 45.98
N LEU A 958 28.30 38.42 46.05
CA LEU A 958 28.05 39.81 46.47
C LEU A 958 27.92 40.00 48.00
N ILE A 959 28.22 38.98 48.81
CA ILE A 959 28.15 39.09 50.29
C ILE A 959 28.98 40.27 50.83
N PRO A 960 30.25 40.51 50.40
CA PRO A 960 31.05 41.64 50.87
C PRO A 960 30.40 42.98 50.50
N GLU A 961 29.93 43.13 49.26
CA GLU A 961 29.24 44.32 48.79
C GLU A 961 27.93 44.56 49.55
N ILE A 962 27.13 43.52 49.84
CA ILE A 962 25.92 43.66 50.66
C ILE A 962 26.28 44.14 52.07
N GLN A 963 27.33 43.59 52.70
CA GLN A 963 27.80 44.05 54.02
C GLN A 963 28.24 45.53 54.00
N GLU A 964 28.95 45.96 52.95
CA GLU A 964 29.32 47.37 52.78
C GLU A 964 28.09 48.25 52.59
N LEU A 965 27.12 47.83 51.77
CA LEU A 965 25.87 48.57 51.51
C LEU A 965 25.01 48.72 52.77
N LEU A 966 24.87 47.66 53.57
CA LEU A 966 24.18 47.70 54.86
C LEU A 966 24.83 48.75 55.77
N GLN A 967 26.16 48.74 55.87
CA GLN A 967 26.90 49.71 56.69
C GLN A 967 26.78 51.16 56.16
N ILE A 968 26.88 51.38 54.84
CA ILE A 968 26.67 52.70 54.21
C ILE A 968 25.27 53.23 54.48
N TYR A 969 24.23 52.40 54.32
CA TYR A 969 22.85 52.80 54.56
C TYR A 969 22.55 53.01 56.06
N LYS A 970 23.11 52.20 56.96
CA LYS A 970 22.99 52.33 58.42
C LYS A 970 23.61 53.64 58.92
N LEU A 971 24.82 53.96 58.47
CA LEU A 971 25.48 55.25 58.76
C LEU A 971 24.67 56.43 58.21
N SER A 972 24.12 56.32 56.99
CA SER A 972 23.24 57.36 56.42
C SER A 972 21.91 57.50 57.17
N LEU A 973 21.39 56.43 57.77
CA LEU A 973 20.18 56.46 58.60
C LEU A 973 20.46 57.11 59.96
N ALA A 974 21.63 56.86 60.55
CA ALA A 974 22.08 57.52 61.78
C ALA A 974 22.27 59.03 61.57
N ALA A 975 22.95 59.45 60.49
CA ALA A 975 23.16 60.86 60.17
C ALA A 975 21.84 61.64 59.95
N SER A 976 20.88 61.04 59.26
CA SER A 976 19.56 61.67 59.07
C SER A 976 18.73 61.73 60.36
N LYS A 977 18.77 60.69 61.21
CA LYS A 977 18.17 60.72 62.56
C LYS A 977 18.81 61.82 63.43
N ALA A 978 20.13 61.99 63.39
CA ALA A 978 20.84 63.04 64.13
C ALA A 978 20.40 64.45 63.71
N ASN A 979 20.40 64.75 62.40
CA ASN A 979 19.94 66.04 61.88
C ASN A 979 18.45 66.32 62.18
N THR A 980 17.62 65.28 62.29
CA THR A 980 16.20 65.44 62.69
C THR A 980 16.08 65.71 64.20
N CYS A 981 16.92 65.10 65.02
CA CYS A 981 16.93 65.30 66.48
C CYS A 981 17.33 66.74 66.85
N CYS A 982 18.38 67.28 66.22
CA CYS A 982 18.84 68.65 66.41
C CYS A 982 17.80 69.74 66.05
N LEU A 983 16.70 69.39 65.39
CA LEU A 983 15.60 70.31 65.03
C LEU A 983 14.40 70.26 66.01
N THR A 984 14.45 69.47 67.08
CA THR A 984 13.28 69.24 67.97
C THR A 984 13.44 69.71 69.42
N THR A 985 14.61 70.18 69.84
CA THR A 985 14.83 70.70 71.21
C THR A 985 14.43 72.18 71.35
N ASN A 986 13.13 72.50 71.31
CA ASN A 986 12.64 73.83 71.71
C ASN A 986 11.11 73.86 72.02
N THR A 987 10.70 73.53 73.25
CA THR A 987 9.55 74.09 74.03
C THR A 987 9.35 73.31 75.36
N SER A 988 8.50 73.80 76.26
CA SER A 988 8.59 73.53 77.71
C SER A 988 7.30 73.07 78.41
N THR A 989 7.44 72.07 79.29
CA THR A 989 6.74 71.84 80.59
C THR A 989 5.22 72.01 80.71
N THR A 990 4.53 70.95 81.18
CA THR A 990 3.62 70.96 82.35
C THR A 990 3.29 69.52 82.81
N CYS A 991 2.68 69.34 84.00
CA CYS A 991 2.54 68.04 84.70
C CYS A 991 1.14 67.81 85.32
N THR A 992 0.74 66.53 85.45
CA THR A 992 -0.16 65.89 86.48
C THR A 992 -0.12 64.36 86.25
N HIS A 993 0.12 63.49 87.25
CA HIS A 993 -0.84 62.85 88.20
C HIS A 993 -2.01 62.10 87.52
N ASP A 994 -2.31 60.81 87.73
CA ASP A 994 -1.70 59.65 88.46
C ASP A 994 -2.01 58.34 87.63
N GLU A 995 -1.88 57.04 87.98
CA GLU A 995 -1.74 56.18 89.20
C GLU A 995 -0.78 54.97 88.90
N LEU A 996 -0.10 54.27 89.84
CA LEU A 996 -0.48 53.05 90.64
C LEU A 996 -1.12 51.88 89.82
N GLN A 997 -0.92 50.56 90.04
CA GLN A 997 -0.08 49.65 90.89
C GLN A 997 -0.29 48.17 90.36
N ASP A 998 0.43 47.06 90.65
CA ASP A 998 1.63 46.71 91.45
C ASP A 998 2.25 45.31 91.06
N GLU A 999 3.24 44.81 91.85
CA GLU A 999 3.76 43.44 92.17
C GLU A 999 3.33 42.11 91.45
N MET A 1000 4.00 40.92 91.57
CA MET A 1000 5.43 40.47 91.65
C MET A 1000 5.52 38.90 91.66
N HIS A 1001 6.72 38.29 91.45
CA HIS A 1001 7.11 36.85 91.69
C HIS A 1001 6.45 35.72 90.81
N HIS A 1002 6.96 34.47 90.63
CA HIS A 1002 8.17 33.72 91.10
C HIS A 1002 8.59 32.52 90.15
N LEU A 1003 9.89 32.40 89.84
CA LEU A 1003 10.78 31.20 89.67
C LEU A 1003 10.57 30.03 88.62
N PRO A 1004 11.66 29.27 88.25
CA PRO A 1004 11.76 28.22 87.18
C PRO A 1004 12.07 26.79 87.77
N PRO A 1005 12.80 25.76 87.19
CA PRO A 1005 13.47 25.55 85.86
C PRO A 1005 13.47 24.08 85.25
N SER A 1006 14.31 23.85 84.21
CA SER A 1006 14.99 22.56 83.80
C SER A 1006 14.23 21.54 82.90
N GLN A 1007 14.83 20.55 82.17
CA GLN A 1007 16.24 20.08 82.00
C GLN A 1007 16.52 19.21 80.72
N PHE A 1008 17.61 19.49 79.98
CA PHE A 1008 18.60 18.61 79.26
C PHE A 1008 18.35 17.41 78.28
N LYS A 1009 19.39 17.20 77.42
CA LYS A 1009 19.85 16.04 76.58
C LYS A 1009 19.23 15.91 75.16
N ASN A 1010 20.01 15.85 74.05
CA ASN A 1010 21.17 15.01 73.60
C ASN A 1010 20.73 13.60 73.13
N ALA A 1011 21.28 12.94 72.09
CA ALA A 1011 22.23 13.23 70.99
C ALA A 1011 22.35 11.95 70.09
N ALA A 1012 22.95 11.85 68.89
CA ALA A 1012 23.27 12.75 67.74
C ALA A 1012 23.90 11.88 66.59
N VAL A 1013 24.50 12.48 65.53
CA VAL A 1013 25.81 12.12 64.85
C VAL A 1013 26.16 10.63 64.59
N THR A 1014 26.69 10.09 63.46
CA THR A 1014 27.00 10.37 62.01
C THR A 1014 27.58 9.04 61.42
N SER A 1015 27.84 8.71 60.13
CA SER A 1015 27.62 9.21 58.74
C SER A 1015 27.74 7.97 57.79
N THR A 1016 28.25 7.84 56.53
CA THR A 1016 29.01 8.67 55.55
C THR A 1016 28.86 8.08 54.11
N SER A 1017 29.51 8.68 53.10
CA SER A 1017 29.64 8.26 51.67
C SER A 1017 30.85 7.28 51.43
N PRO A 1018 31.27 6.86 50.19
CA PRO A 1018 30.85 7.29 48.83
C PRO A 1018 30.82 6.24 47.65
N ALA A 1019 30.41 6.74 46.47
CA ALA A 1019 30.91 6.46 45.09
C ALA A 1019 30.51 5.21 44.23
N GLN A 1020 30.00 5.52 43.01
CA GLN A 1020 30.31 4.98 41.65
C GLN A 1020 30.25 3.44 41.39
N HIS A 1021 29.53 2.93 40.36
CA HIS A 1021 29.84 3.07 38.92
C HIS A 1021 28.69 2.63 37.95
N LEU A 1022 28.87 2.84 36.63
CA LEU A 1022 28.01 2.36 35.51
C LEU A 1022 28.15 0.82 35.28
N HIS A 1023 27.20 0.05 34.69
CA HIS A 1023 26.86 0.07 33.25
C HIS A 1023 25.72 -0.91 32.80
N LEU A 1024 24.96 -0.47 31.79
CA LEU A 1024 24.38 -1.22 30.64
C LEU A 1024 23.28 -2.32 30.76
N LEU A 1025 22.49 -2.38 29.68
CA LEU A 1025 21.58 -3.42 29.17
C LEU A 1025 20.32 -3.77 30.01
N HIS A 1026 19.14 -3.38 29.49
CA HIS A 1026 18.57 -4.12 28.35
C HIS A 1026 17.83 -3.17 27.37
#